data_AF-A0A2A2RCJ4-F1
#
_entry.id   AF-A0A2A2RCJ4-F1
#
_cell.length_a   1.000
_cell.length_b   1.000
_cell.length_c   1.000
_cell.angle_alpha   90.00
_cell.angle_beta   90.00
_cell.angle_gamma   90.00
#
_symmetry.space_group_name_H-M   'P 1'
#
loop_
_entity.id
_entity.type
_entity.pdbx_description
1 polymer ?
#
loop_
_entity_poly.entity_id
_entity_poly.type
_entity_poly.pdbx_seq_one_letter_code
_entity_poly.pdbx_strand_id
1 'polypeptide(L)'
;MNPIDRRTALKLTLAGAGSLALRPAALSAAAAADPASPFGTEFPNLDSLATGEWWNRTPAAPGKAKGKGQGQPPPPPMDVPRDQVVAFALYTVHRGVMKLTAQLYPLKPGEERVARLEVQRAGAWVELARAEVLYPGWDAHFRVEQWDSASDVPYRVRHGAAARFEGLIRRDPVEKDEIVVANMSCNSSRTTGQRPEIIDTLRAQNPDLLFFAGDQTYRHTEHTAGWIEFGLQFRDVMRDRPTITIPDDHDVGHGNLWGENGKRSTIQGDADGGYRYPVAYVNQVQRQQTWHLPDPVDAAPVDRGITVYFTRLTLGGVDFAILEDRKFKSGPAGKIPQMGPRPDHINDPSYDPKTIDLPGLELLGKRQEAFLRGWTQDWTGARMKAVLSATAFCGAVHMHGGRQSRLLADLDCNGWPQTKRNFALAEIRRAWAVHLCGDQHLAVVVKNGITEHGDGPYGFTGPALVNTIYGRWWHPLDEKAGPNPVPGSPLPWTGDYKDGLGNRISMLAYANPADVTDERQRGDGHGIARFRKAKRTITFECWPRFADARKGDAAQYPGWPLTVAMDANDGRKVHARLPAVRLDGVAEPVVQVIHEQTGEILYTVRASEASFTPRVYAPGSYTIKAGRDLPDTVVARGVRAA
;
A
#
# COMPACT_ATOMS: atom_id res chain seq x y z
N MET A 1 -18.05 -3.94 70.96
CA MET A 1 -17.68 -2.71 70.22
C MET A 1 -17.45 -3.07 68.76
N ASN A 2 -17.95 -2.22 67.87
CA ASN A 2 -18.33 -2.48 66.48
C ASN A 2 -17.22 -3.00 65.53
N PRO A 3 -17.61 -3.67 64.43
CA PRO A 3 -16.72 -4.24 63.42
C PRO A 3 -16.33 -3.19 62.36
N ILE A 4 -15.14 -3.32 61.76
CA ILE A 4 -14.78 -2.55 60.56
C ILE A 4 -14.38 -3.48 59.41
N ASP A 5 -15.30 -3.44 58.44
CA ASP A 5 -15.35 -3.74 57.02
C ASP A 5 -14.11 -4.23 56.24
N ARG A 6 -14.34 -5.22 55.37
CA ARG A 6 -13.42 -5.89 54.42
C ARG A 6 -13.16 -5.09 53.14
N ARG A 7 -13.52 -3.80 53.06
CA ARG A 7 -13.38 -2.97 51.84
C ARG A 7 -12.20 -1.99 51.80
N THR A 8 -11.21 -2.07 52.69
CA THR A 8 -10.07 -1.13 52.68
C THR A 8 -8.68 -1.79 52.75
N ALA A 9 -8.57 -3.09 52.49
CA ALA A 9 -7.30 -3.82 52.50
C ALA A 9 -6.84 -4.31 51.11
N LEU A 10 -7.16 -3.55 50.05
CA LEU A 10 -6.78 -3.87 48.67
C LEU A 10 -6.55 -2.59 47.84
N LYS A 11 -5.77 -1.65 48.39
CA LYS A 11 -5.16 -0.55 47.64
C LYS A 11 -3.86 -0.14 48.33
N LEU A 12 -2.81 -0.97 48.27
CA LEU A 12 -1.39 -0.57 48.39
C LEU A 12 -0.49 -1.82 48.38
N THR A 13 -0.40 -2.54 47.26
CA THR A 13 0.68 -3.52 47.03
C THR A 13 0.66 -3.94 45.57
N LEU A 14 1.29 -3.11 44.72
CA LEU A 14 1.89 -3.50 43.45
C LEU A 14 2.63 -2.26 42.90
N ALA A 15 3.59 -1.78 43.69
CA ALA A 15 4.64 -0.91 43.21
C ALA A 15 5.95 -1.64 43.52
N GLY A 16 6.68 -2.00 42.48
CA GLY A 16 8.08 -2.42 42.58
C GLY A 16 8.31 -3.93 42.59
N ALA A 17 8.35 -4.53 41.41
CA ALA A 17 9.34 -5.55 41.07
C ALA A 17 9.35 -5.81 39.55
N GLY A 18 10.39 -5.33 38.88
CA GLY A 18 10.99 -6.07 37.76
C GLY A 18 10.52 -5.79 36.33
N SER A 19 10.35 -4.54 35.92
CA SER A 19 10.63 -4.20 34.52
C SER A 19 12.13 -3.97 34.39
N LEU A 20 12.85 -4.86 33.70
CA LEU A 20 14.19 -4.56 33.19
C LEU A 20 14.04 -3.43 32.16
N ALA A 21 14.02 -2.20 32.65
CA ALA A 21 14.26 -1.02 31.84
C ALA A 21 15.72 -1.07 31.40
N LEU A 22 15.95 -1.51 30.15
CA LEU A 22 17.18 -1.21 29.43
C LEU A 22 17.30 0.32 29.42
N ARG A 23 18.20 0.83 30.25
CA ARG A 23 18.65 2.23 30.20
C ARG A 23 19.16 2.50 28.78
N PRO A 24 18.93 3.69 28.19
CA PRO A 24 19.63 4.06 26.99
C PRO A 24 21.11 4.13 27.35
N ALA A 25 21.91 3.23 26.78
CA ALA A 25 23.34 3.39 26.78
C ALA A 25 23.65 4.76 26.18
N ALA A 26 24.54 5.51 26.83
CA ALA A 26 25.03 6.76 26.29
C ALA A 26 25.66 6.48 24.92
N LEU A 27 24.98 6.88 23.85
CA LEU A 27 25.51 6.89 22.49
C LEU A 27 26.54 8.02 22.38
N SER A 28 27.73 7.74 22.90
CA SER A 28 28.96 8.40 22.50
C SER A 28 29.87 7.31 21.96
N ALA A 29 29.49 6.77 20.80
CA ALA A 29 30.44 6.10 19.93
C ALA A 29 30.94 7.18 18.98
N ALA A 30 32.24 7.50 19.04
CA ALA A 30 32.90 8.19 17.94
C ALA A 30 32.57 7.41 16.66
N ALA A 31 31.90 8.05 15.70
CA ALA A 31 31.44 7.39 14.49
C ALA A 31 32.64 6.71 13.81
N ALA A 32 32.62 5.38 13.73
CA ALA A 32 33.48 4.68 12.79
C ALA A 32 33.22 5.30 11.41
N ALA A 33 34.29 5.58 10.65
CA ALA A 33 34.14 6.18 9.33
C ALA A 33 33.15 5.36 8.49
N ASP A 34 32.16 6.03 7.88
CA ASP A 34 31.15 5.37 7.06
C ASP A 34 31.83 4.53 5.96
N PRO A 35 31.43 3.26 5.78
CA PRO A 35 32.00 2.42 4.71
C PRO A 35 31.86 3.13 3.36
N ALA A 36 32.97 3.32 2.63
CA ALA A 36 32.93 4.01 1.34
C ALA A 36 32.15 3.25 0.25
N SER A 37 31.94 1.94 0.43
CA SER A 37 31.21 1.07 -0.50
C SER A 37 30.28 0.14 0.29
N PRO A 38 29.17 0.67 0.86
CA PRO A 38 28.31 -0.10 1.77
C PRO A 38 27.56 -1.25 1.07
N PHE A 39 27.52 -1.25 -0.26
CA PHE A 39 26.91 -2.33 -1.06
C PHE A 39 27.95 -3.20 -1.79
N GLY A 40 29.21 -3.13 -1.37
CA GLY A 40 30.31 -3.88 -1.97
C GLY A 40 30.83 -3.27 -3.27
N THR A 41 32.02 -3.73 -3.67
CA THR A 41 32.74 -3.21 -4.84
C THR A 41 32.15 -3.66 -6.19
N GLU A 42 31.28 -4.67 -6.19
CA GLU A 42 30.56 -5.13 -7.38
C GLU A 42 29.48 -4.14 -7.83
N PHE A 43 29.01 -3.27 -6.92
CA PHE A 43 27.94 -2.31 -7.16
C PHE A 43 28.35 -0.87 -6.82
N PRO A 44 29.42 -0.33 -7.44
CA PRO A 44 30.00 0.95 -7.08
C PRO A 44 29.08 2.16 -7.33
N ASN A 45 28.06 1.98 -8.18
CA ASN A 45 27.11 3.02 -8.56
C ASN A 45 25.80 2.97 -7.74
N LEU A 46 25.64 2.04 -6.79
CA LEU A 46 24.46 2.03 -5.93
C LEU A 46 24.57 3.11 -4.87
N ASP A 47 23.54 3.95 -4.83
CA ASP A 47 23.36 5.11 -3.96
C ASP A 47 24.60 6.02 -3.93
N SER A 48 25.24 6.15 -5.09
CA SER A 48 26.53 6.81 -5.26
C SER A 48 26.44 8.30 -4.93
N LEU A 49 25.28 8.92 -5.03
CA LEU A 49 25.07 10.33 -4.66
C LEU A 49 24.93 10.56 -3.16
N ALA A 50 24.86 9.50 -2.36
CA ALA A 50 24.67 9.55 -0.92
C ALA A 50 25.70 8.71 -0.13
N THR A 51 26.69 8.10 -0.79
CA THR A 51 27.66 7.20 -0.16
C THR A 51 29.10 7.58 -0.49
N GLY A 52 30.05 7.16 0.35
CA GLY A 52 31.45 7.56 0.24
C GLY A 52 31.64 9.08 0.34
N GLU A 53 32.58 9.62 -0.43
CA GLU A 53 32.83 11.07 -0.53
C GLU A 53 31.79 11.77 -1.43
N TRP A 54 30.51 11.61 -1.11
CA TRP A 54 29.41 12.16 -1.89
C TRP A 54 29.49 13.68 -2.08
N TRP A 55 30.08 14.41 -1.13
CA TRP A 55 30.29 15.86 -1.18
C TRP A 55 31.28 16.31 -2.26
N ASN A 56 32.14 15.40 -2.75
CA ASN A 56 33.06 15.66 -3.86
C ASN A 56 32.42 15.35 -5.23
N ARG A 57 31.21 14.78 -5.24
CA ARG A 57 30.52 14.37 -6.46
C ARG A 57 29.62 15.48 -6.95
N THR A 58 29.95 16.05 -8.10
CA THR A 58 29.03 16.93 -8.83
C THR A 58 27.93 16.05 -9.45
N PRO A 59 26.63 16.44 -9.40
CA PRO A 59 25.61 15.77 -10.19
C PRO A 59 26.08 15.73 -11.64
N ALA A 60 26.11 14.54 -12.25
CA ALA A 60 26.54 14.42 -13.63
C ALA A 60 25.71 15.37 -14.50
N ALA A 61 26.38 16.19 -15.32
CA ALA A 61 25.70 16.93 -16.39
C ALA A 61 24.89 15.91 -17.22
N PRO A 62 23.68 16.25 -17.71
CA PRO A 62 22.82 15.31 -18.42
C PRO A 62 23.61 14.60 -19.51
N GLY A 63 23.95 13.33 -19.24
CA GLY A 63 24.82 12.55 -20.11
C GLY A 63 24.12 12.35 -21.44
N LYS A 64 24.84 12.61 -22.54
CA LYS A 64 24.49 12.11 -23.87
C LYS A 64 24.58 10.58 -23.83
N ALA A 65 23.56 9.92 -23.30
CA ALA A 65 23.38 8.50 -23.53
C ALA A 65 23.23 8.32 -25.05
N LYS A 66 24.21 7.67 -25.69
CA LYS A 66 24.09 7.25 -27.09
C LYS A 66 23.03 6.15 -27.16
N GLY A 67 21.78 6.56 -27.39
CA GLY A 67 20.63 5.67 -27.57
C GLY A 67 19.35 6.52 -27.60
N LYS A 68 18.39 6.19 -28.46
CA LYS A 68 17.15 6.96 -28.66
C LYS A 68 16.31 6.97 -27.37
N GLY A 69 16.51 7.96 -26.52
CA GLY A 69 15.72 8.28 -25.33
C GLY A 69 16.29 9.50 -24.64
N GLN A 70 15.46 10.48 -24.28
CA GLN A 70 15.89 11.62 -23.47
C GLN A 70 16.47 11.08 -22.16
N GLY A 71 17.73 11.43 -21.84
CA GLY A 71 18.37 11.02 -20.59
C GLY A 71 17.55 11.46 -19.38
N GLN A 72 17.61 10.71 -18.28
CA GLN A 72 16.94 11.13 -17.05
C GLN A 72 17.46 12.51 -16.63
N PRO A 73 16.56 13.43 -16.21
CA PRO A 73 16.98 14.72 -15.70
C PRO A 73 17.80 14.55 -14.41
N PRO A 74 18.67 15.51 -14.10
CA PRO A 74 19.56 15.41 -12.95
C PRO A 74 18.74 15.29 -11.64
N PRO A 75 19.26 14.55 -10.65
CA PRO A 75 18.68 14.48 -9.32
C PRO A 75 18.74 15.82 -8.60
N PRO A 76 17.95 16.03 -7.53
CA PRO A 76 18.12 17.19 -6.67
C PRO A 76 19.55 17.24 -6.09
N PRO A 77 20.08 18.44 -5.77
CA PRO A 77 21.37 18.57 -5.14
C PRO A 77 21.36 17.89 -3.76
N MET A 78 22.36 17.05 -3.48
CA MET A 78 22.52 16.38 -2.18
C MET A 78 23.27 17.25 -1.16
N ASP A 79 24.12 18.19 -1.62
CA ASP A 79 24.72 19.20 -0.74
C ASP A 79 23.77 20.39 -0.59
N VAL A 80 23.11 20.46 0.55
CA VAL A 80 22.21 21.55 0.94
C VAL A 80 22.78 22.39 2.10
N PRO A 81 22.27 23.60 2.34
CA PRO A 81 22.51 24.30 3.59
C PRO A 81 22.25 23.40 4.80
N ARG A 82 23.16 23.43 5.78
CA ARG A 82 23.12 22.48 6.90
C ARG A 82 21.92 22.68 7.83
N ASP A 83 21.27 23.84 7.78
CA ASP A 83 19.99 24.12 8.44
C ASP A 83 18.77 23.57 7.67
N GLN A 84 18.98 22.87 6.55
CA GLN A 84 17.95 22.26 5.71
C GLN A 84 18.12 20.74 5.57
N VAL A 85 19.02 20.10 6.34
CA VAL A 85 19.31 18.67 6.17
C VAL A 85 18.15 17.74 6.54
N VAL A 86 17.14 18.19 7.28
CA VAL A 86 15.93 17.37 7.52
C VAL A 86 14.97 17.59 6.34
N ALA A 87 14.92 16.62 5.41
CA ALA A 87 14.22 16.78 4.14
C ALA A 87 12.70 16.69 4.29
N PHE A 88 12.22 15.63 4.96
CA PHE A 88 10.81 15.38 5.26
C PHE A 88 10.66 14.30 6.34
N ALA A 89 9.42 14.07 6.78
CA ALA A 89 9.07 12.98 7.68
C ALA A 89 7.75 12.32 7.28
N LEU A 90 7.63 11.02 7.60
CA LEU A 90 6.43 10.21 7.43
C LEU A 90 6.02 9.65 8.79
N TYR A 91 4.73 9.56 9.07
CA TYR A 91 4.24 8.98 10.31
C TYR A 91 3.01 8.10 10.12
N THR A 92 2.83 7.15 11.02
CA THR A 92 1.53 6.51 11.28
C THR A 92 1.27 6.44 12.78
N VAL A 93 0.00 6.32 13.15
CA VAL A 93 -0.42 6.03 14.53
C VAL A 93 -1.32 4.81 14.48
N HIS A 94 -0.97 3.78 15.26
CA HIS A 94 -1.76 2.56 15.34
C HIS A 94 -1.76 2.01 16.76
N ARG A 95 -2.94 1.74 17.32
CA ARG A 95 -3.12 1.10 18.64
C ARG A 95 -2.24 1.71 19.75
N GLY A 96 -2.22 3.04 19.83
CA GLY A 96 -1.45 3.79 20.83
C GLY A 96 0.06 3.83 20.59
N VAL A 97 0.52 3.49 19.40
CA VAL A 97 1.93 3.63 19.00
C VAL A 97 2.01 4.59 17.83
N MET A 98 2.78 5.68 17.99
CA MET A 98 3.17 6.55 16.90
C MET A 98 4.56 6.15 16.43
N LYS A 99 4.72 5.91 15.13
CA LYS A 99 6.02 5.71 14.48
C LYS A 99 6.24 6.80 13.45
N LEU A 100 7.45 7.35 13.45
CA LEU A 100 7.86 8.40 12.54
C LEU A 100 9.24 8.09 11.96
N THR A 101 9.37 8.18 10.64
CA THR A 101 10.64 8.18 9.92
C THR A 101 10.94 9.60 9.46
N ALA A 102 12.13 10.09 9.76
CA ALA A 102 12.66 11.33 9.21
C ALA A 102 13.73 10.99 8.17
N GLN A 103 13.56 11.49 6.95
CA GLN A 103 14.60 11.43 5.93
C GLN A 103 15.47 12.68 6.02
N LEU A 104 16.78 12.50 6.08
CA LEU A 104 17.76 13.58 6.01
C LEU A 104 18.48 13.56 4.67
N TYR A 105 19.05 14.70 4.30
CA TYR A 105 20.11 14.75 3.29
C TYR A 105 21.39 14.09 3.83
N PRO A 106 22.28 13.62 2.95
CA PRO A 106 23.59 13.14 3.35
C PRO A 106 24.33 14.14 4.24
N LEU A 107 24.89 13.64 5.35
CA LEU A 107 25.67 14.44 6.29
C LEU A 107 27.17 14.36 5.94
N LYS A 108 27.87 15.46 6.19
CA LYS A 108 29.31 15.63 6.01
C LYS A 108 30.08 14.96 7.16
N PRO A 109 31.36 14.62 6.96
CA PRO A 109 32.21 14.12 8.04
C PRO A 109 32.20 15.07 9.25
N GLY A 110 32.01 14.51 10.44
CA GLY A 110 31.99 15.27 11.70
C GLY A 110 30.63 15.88 12.07
N GLU A 111 29.61 15.82 11.21
CA GLU A 111 28.24 16.20 11.59
C GLU A 111 27.65 15.17 12.57
N GLU A 112 26.84 15.63 13.53
CA GLU A 112 26.23 14.79 14.56
C GLU A 112 25.32 13.72 13.94
N ARG A 113 25.43 12.46 14.39
CA ARG A 113 24.59 11.34 13.93
C ARG A 113 23.32 11.17 14.76
N VAL A 114 22.69 12.27 15.15
CA VAL A 114 21.51 12.25 16.02
C VAL A 114 20.43 13.18 15.48
N ALA A 115 19.23 12.65 15.34
CA ALA A 115 18.01 13.41 15.13
C ALA A 115 17.17 13.42 16.41
N ARG A 116 16.42 14.49 16.64
CA ARG A 116 15.57 14.67 17.82
C ARG A 116 14.13 14.92 17.39
N LEU A 117 13.20 14.19 17.99
CA LEU A 117 11.77 14.42 17.84
C LEU A 117 11.28 15.26 19.01
N GLU A 118 10.68 16.40 18.71
CA GLU A 118 10.04 17.28 19.67
C GLU A 118 8.56 17.45 19.31
N VAL A 119 7.70 17.62 20.31
CA VAL A 119 6.27 17.92 20.13
C VAL A 119 5.86 19.11 20.97
N GLN A 120 4.81 19.80 20.56
CA GLN A 120 4.27 20.91 21.33
C GLN A 120 3.27 20.41 22.38
N ARG A 121 3.55 20.68 23.66
CA ARG A 121 2.65 20.39 24.80
C ARG A 121 2.53 21.64 25.66
N ALA A 122 1.30 22.04 25.99
CA ALA A 122 1.02 23.24 26.79
C ALA A 122 1.78 24.51 26.31
N GLY A 123 1.88 24.68 24.99
CA GLY A 123 2.57 25.81 24.36
C GLY A 123 4.10 25.70 24.26
N ALA A 124 4.72 24.71 24.89
CA ALA A 124 6.17 24.50 24.87
C ALA A 124 6.58 23.30 24.00
N TRP A 125 7.75 23.39 23.37
CA TRP A 125 8.37 22.25 22.69
C TRP A 125 9.02 21.32 23.71
N VAL A 126 8.66 20.04 23.66
CA VAL A 126 9.18 18.98 24.53
C VAL A 126 9.85 17.92 23.66
N GLU A 127 11.12 17.63 23.93
CA GLU A 127 11.83 16.52 23.31
C GLU A 127 11.25 15.19 23.80
N LEU A 128 10.73 14.37 22.87
CA LEU A 128 10.19 13.05 23.18
C LEU A 128 11.23 11.95 23.04
N ALA A 129 12.10 12.07 22.05
CA ALA A 129 13.03 11.01 21.70
C ALA A 129 14.23 11.55 20.89
N ARG A 130 15.34 10.82 20.99
CA ARG A 130 16.50 10.93 20.12
C ARG A 130 16.66 9.63 19.35
N ALA A 131 17.09 9.72 18.10
CA ALA A 131 17.37 8.57 17.26
C ALA A 131 18.67 8.80 16.50
N GLU A 132 19.43 7.71 16.28
CA GLU A 132 20.61 7.74 15.41
C GLU A 132 20.20 7.99 13.96
N VAL A 133 21.00 8.77 13.22
CA VAL A 133 20.85 8.94 11.76
C VAL A 133 21.63 7.83 11.07
N LEU A 134 20.90 6.83 10.57
CA LEU A 134 21.44 5.60 10.01
C LEU A 134 22.13 5.82 8.66
N TYR A 135 23.21 5.07 8.44
CA TYR A 135 23.93 5.00 7.18
C TYR A 135 24.01 3.53 6.70
N PRO A 136 23.90 3.25 5.38
CA PRO A 136 23.52 4.16 4.29
C PRO A 136 22.03 4.51 4.31
N GLY A 137 21.62 5.60 3.65
CA GLY A 137 20.21 6.05 3.57
C GLY A 137 19.92 7.38 4.26
N TRP A 138 20.62 7.72 5.34
CA TRP A 138 20.50 9.00 6.06
C TRP A 138 19.11 9.25 6.63
N ASP A 139 18.54 8.23 7.27
CA ASP A 139 17.22 8.27 7.89
C ASP A 139 17.28 7.99 9.40
N ALA A 140 16.34 8.57 10.13
CA ALA A 140 16.20 8.41 11.57
C ALA A 140 14.76 8.00 11.92
N HIS A 141 14.63 7.17 12.95
CA HIS A 141 13.38 6.48 13.26
C HIS A 141 12.97 6.64 14.72
N PHE A 142 11.72 7.03 14.95
CA PHE A 142 11.18 7.29 16.27
C PHE A 142 9.95 6.42 16.52
N ARG A 143 9.94 5.72 17.66
CA ARG A 143 8.77 5.00 18.18
C ARG A 143 8.36 5.65 19.49
N VAL A 144 7.12 6.08 19.58
CA VAL A 144 6.53 6.62 20.81
C VAL A 144 5.34 5.76 21.18
N GLU A 145 5.47 5.03 22.29
CA GLU A 145 4.39 4.20 22.83
C GLU A 145 3.44 5.03 23.68
N GLN A 146 2.24 4.48 23.93
CA GLN A 146 1.17 5.14 24.68
C GLN A 146 0.84 6.53 24.12
N TRP A 147 0.91 6.66 22.80
CA TRP A 147 0.54 7.88 22.10
C TRP A 147 -0.96 8.13 22.23
N ASP A 148 -1.31 9.31 22.73
CA ASP A 148 -2.69 9.79 22.79
C ASP A 148 -3.09 10.39 21.44
N SER A 149 -4.00 9.70 20.74
CA SER A 149 -4.52 10.12 19.44
C SER A 149 -5.81 10.94 19.53
N ALA A 150 -6.19 11.47 20.69
CA ALA A 150 -7.41 12.25 20.87
C ALA A 150 -7.31 13.71 20.36
N SER A 151 -6.11 14.25 20.22
CA SER A 151 -5.88 15.63 19.80
C SER A 151 -4.76 15.75 18.76
N ASP A 152 -4.86 16.77 17.91
CA ASP A 152 -3.77 17.11 17.00
C ASP A 152 -2.57 17.63 17.79
N VAL A 153 -1.36 17.14 17.46
CA VAL A 153 -0.12 17.49 18.17
C VAL A 153 0.92 18.00 17.17
N PRO A 154 1.29 19.29 17.21
CA PRO A 154 2.39 19.80 16.41
C PRO A 154 3.69 19.08 16.77
N TYR A 155 4.45 18.69 15.75
CA TYR A 155 5.75 18.05 15.93
C TYR A 155 6.83 18.77 15.13
N ARG A 156 8.08 18.55 15.54
CA ARG A 156 9.25 18.86 14.73
C ARG A 156 10.34 17.83 14.90
N VAL A 157 10.98 17.47 13.80
CA VAL A 157 12.24 16.73 13.81
C VAL A 157 13.37 17.73 13.68
N ARG A 158 14.42 17.59 14.47
CA ARG A 158 15.60 18.46 14.45
C ARG A 158 16.88 17.68 14.26
N HIS A 159 17.85 18.33 13.63
CA HIS A 159 19.24 17.87 13.53
C HIS A 159 20.17 19.07 13.78
N GLY A 160 21.25 18.84 14.55
CA GLY A 160 22.14 19.93 14.98
C GLY A 160 21.38 21.06 15.70
N ALA A 161 21.89 22.29 15.62
CA ALA A 161 21.24 23.44 16.26
C ALA A 161 20.05 24.00 15.46
N ALA A 162 20.18 24.05 14.12
CA ALA A 162 19.31 24.84 13.26
C ALA A 162 18.31 24.02 12.42
N ALA A 163 18.71 22.83 11.94
CA ALA A 163 17.90 22.10 10.98
C ALA A 163 16.62 21.57 11.61
N ARG A 164 15.48 21.79 10.93
CA ARG A 164 14.18 21.30 11.39
C ARG A 164 13.19 21.04 10.27
N PHE A 165 12.34 20.04 10.48
CA PHE A 165 11.13 19.81 9.70
C PHE A 165 9.93 19.77 10.64
N GLU A 166 8.93 20.62 10.40
CA GLU A 166 7.75 20.77 11.24
C GLU A 166 6.51 20.18 10.56
N GLY A 167 5.56 19.72 11.37
CA GLY A 167 4.32 19.10 10.92
C GLY A 167 3.30 18.93 12.04
N LEU A 168 2.28 18.11 11.78
CA LEU A 168 1.18 17.82 12.69
C LEU A 168 0.92 16.32 12.73
N ILE A 169 0.98 15.72 13.92
CA ILE A 169 0.41 14.38 14.13
C ILE A 169 -1.09 14.59 14.34
N ARG A 170 -1.90 14.21 13.35
CA ARG A 170 -3.37 14.34 13.44
C ARG A 170 -3.94 13.39 14.48
N ARG A 171 -5.01 13.82 15.14
CA ARG A 171 -5.88 12.95 15.94
C ARG A 171 -6.50 11.88 15.05
N ASP A 172 -6.86 10.75 15.66
CA ASP A 172 -7.61 9.70 14.98
C ASP A 172 -9.04 10.19 14.69
N PRO A 173 -9.49 10.30 13.42
CA PRO A 173 -10.78 10.88 13.06
C PRO A 173 -11.95 9.90 13.25
N VAL A 174 -12.01 9.22 14.40
CA VAL A 174 -13.03 8.19 14.72
C VAL A 174 -14.46 8.70 14.63
N GLU A 175 -14.67 10.00 14.89
CA GLU A 175 -15.95 10.70 14.86
C GLU A 175 -16.43 11.05 13.45
N LYS A 176 -15.55 11.14 12.45
CA LYS A 176 -15.94 11.47 11.07
C LYS A 176 -16.76 10.32 10.50
N ASP A 177 -17.88 10.58 9.84
CA ASP A 177 -18.61 9.54 9.11
C ASP A 177 -17.86 9.08 7.85
N GLU A 178 -17.19 10.02 7.18
CA GLU A 178 -16.41 9.78 5.97
C GLU A 178 -14.91 9.84 6.25
N ILE A 179 -14.22 8.76 5.88
CA ILE A 179 -12.75 8.69 5.85
C ILE A 179 -12.29 8.75 4.39
N VAL A 180 -11.38 9.68 4.11
CA VAL A 180 -10.90 9.96 2.75
C VAL A 180 -9.46 9.45 2.60
N VAL A 181 -9.22 8.58 1.62
CA VAL A 181 -7.89 8.03 1.32
C VAL A 181 -7.45 8.50 -0.06
N ALA A 182 -6.25 9.08 -0.16
CA ALA A 182 -5.62 9.34 -1.45
C ALA A 182 -4.86 8.09 -1.90
N ASN A 183 -5.19 7.56 -3.08
CA ASN A 183 -4.56 6.39 -3.70
C ASN A 183 -3.64 6.86 -4.84
N MET A 184 -2.34 6.69 -4.68
CA MET A 184 -1.32 7.27 -5.55
C MET A 184 -0.21 6.25 -5.83
N SER A 185 0.43 6.33 -6.99
CA SER A 185 1.61 5.51 -7.34
C SER A 185 2.36 6.11 -8.52
N CYS A 186 3.50 5.51 -8.90
CA CYS A 186 4.15 5.74 -10.20
C CYS A 186 4.45 7.21 -10.49
N ASN A 187 5.44 7.75 -9.77
CA ASN A 187 5.89 9.14 -9.91
C ASN A 187 7.16 9.22 -10.74
N SER A 188 7.00 9.36 -12.06
CA SER A 188 8.13 9.37 -12.99
C SER A 188 9.22 10.40 -12.64
N SER A 189 10.47 9.94 -12.63
CA SER A 189 11.66 10.80 -12.52
C SER A 189 12.00 11.58 -13.80
N ARG A 190 11.28 11.38 -14.92
CA ARG A 190 11.49 12.17 -16.16
C ARG A 190 10.92 13.58 -16.06
N THR A 191 10.05 13.83 -15.08
CA THR A 191 9.53 15.17 -14.77
C THR A 191 10.04 15.58 -13.39
N THR A 192 10.99 16.51 -13.34
CA THR A 192 11.53 17.03 -12.06
C THR A 192 10.64 18.13 -11.49
N GLY A 193 11.01 18.62 -10.31
CA GLY A 193 10.35 19.75 -9.68
C GLY A 193 9.10 19.36 -8.89
N GLN A 194 8.45 20.37 -8.33
CA GLN A 194 7.27 20.23 -7.50
C GLN A 194 6.06 19.70 -8.28
N ARG A 195 5.00 19.31 -7.55
CA ARG A 195 3.72 18.84 -8.11
C ARG A 195 2.56 19.75 -7.68
N PRO A 196 2.64 21.08 -7.87
CA PRO A 196 1.68 22.00 -7.25
C PRO A 196 0.23 21.68 -7.61
N GLU A 197 -0.04 21.19 -8.83
CA GLU A 197 -1.40 20.87 -9.27
C GLU A 197 -2.03 19.71 -8.48
N ILE A 198 -1.24 18.67 -8.20
CA ILE A 198 -1.66 17.53 -7.37
C ILE A 198 -1.73 17.98 -5.90
N ILE A 199 -0.73 18.72 -5.42
CA ILE A 199 -0.63 19.15 -4.02
C ILE A 199 -1.78 20.07 -3.63
N ASP A 200 -2.13 21.05 -4.46
CA ASP A 200 -3.23 21.97 -4.19
C ASP A 200 -4.58 21.23 -4.21
N THR A 201 -4.75 20.29 -5.13
CA THR A 201 -5.95 19.43 -5.18
C THR A 201 -6.06 18.55 -3.94
N LEU A 202 -4.99 17.89 -3.51
CA LEU A 202 -4.96 17.08 -2.29
C LEU A 202 -5.22 17.92 -1.05
N ARG A 203 -4.67 19.14 -0.96
CA ARG A 203 -4.96 20.08 0.14
C ARG A 203 -6.45 20.42 0.20
N ALA A 204 -7.06 20.70 -0.95
CA ALA A 204 -8.49 21.01 -1.03
C ALA A 204 -9.37 19.80 -0.68
N GLN A 205 -9.01 18.60 -1.15
CA GLN A 205 -9.72 17.36 -0.85
C GLN A 205 -9.52 16.88 0.59
N ASN A 206 -8.42 17.32 1.22
CA ASN A 206 -8.03 17.04 2.60
C ASN A 206 -8.17 15.55 2.99
N PRO A 207 -7.44 14.63 2.33
CA PRO A 207 -7.47 13.22 2.70
C PRO A 207 -7.01 13.02 4.14
N ASP A 208 -7.62 12.03 4.80
CA ASP A 208 -7.27 11.60 6.14
C ASP A 208 -6.07 10.65 6.14
N LEU A 209 -5.83 9.97 5.02
CA LEU A 209 -4.71 9.04 4.81
C LEU A 209 -4.13 9.21 3.40
N LEU A 210 -2.81 9.26 3.29
CA LEU A 210 -2.09 9.18 2.02
C LEU A 210 -1.58 7.76 1.82
N PHE A 211 -1.89 7.14 0.68
CA PHE A 211 -1.36 5.84 0.29
C PHE A 211 -0.59 5.97 -1.03
N PHE A 212 0.71 5.70 -0.97
CA PHE A 212 1.60 5.58 -2.11
C PHE A 212 1.91 4.09 -2.33
N ALA A 213 1.32 3.51 -3.37
CA ALA A 213 1.34 2.08 -3.65
C ALA A 213 2.65 1.57 -4.27
N GLY A 214 3.68 2.40 -4.41
CA GLY A 214 4.93 2.02 -5.06
C GLY A 214 5.34 2.96 -6.17
N ASP A 215 6.54 2.73 -6.68
CA ASP A 215 7.20 3.54 -7.69
C ASP A 215 7.28 5.01 -7.28
N GLN A 216 7.62 5.24 -6.01
CA GLN A 216 7.86 6.59 -5.51
C GLN A 216 9.07 7.19 -6.23
N THR A 217 10.02 6.36 -6.67
CA THR A 217 11.13 6.77 -7.54
C THR A 217 11.49 5.77 -8.62
N TYR A 218 11.93 6.30 -9.77
CA TYR A 218 12.50 5.54 -10.90
C TYR A 218 14.01 5.74 -11.02
N ARG A 219 14.68 6.19 -9.96
CA ARG A 219 16.14 6.29 -9.90
C ARG A 219 16.72 4.97 -9.42
N HIS A 220 16.80 3.99 -10.33
CA HIS A 220 17.06 2.58 -10.00
C HIS A 220 18.36 2.29 -9.26
N THR A 221 19.35 3.18 -9.36
CA THR A 221 20.64 3.04 -8.66
C THR A 221 20.90 4.14 -7.65
N GLU A 222 19.99 5.12 -7.50
CA GLU A 222 20.20 6.31 -6.65
C GLU A 222 18.99 6.51 -5.75
N HIS A 223 18.65 5.48 -4.96
CA HIS A 223 17.42 5.45 -4.18
C HIS A 223 17.32 6.61 -3.18
N THR A 224 18.36 6.93 -2.40
CA THR A 224 18.30 8.03 -1.44
C THR A 224 18.01 9.36 -2.12
N ALA A 225 18.68 9.64 -3.25
CA ALA A 225 18.43 10.86 -4.01
C ALA A 225 17.02 10.89 -4.61
N GLY A 226 16.54 9.75 -5.12
CA GLY A 226 15.18 9.58 -5.63
C GLY A 226 14.10 9.70 -4.57
N TRP A 227 14.37 9.19 -3.37
CA TRP A 227 13.48 9.25 -2.21
C TRP A 227 13.39 10.66 -1.63
N ILE A 228 14.52 11.38 -1.60
CA ILE A 228 14.53 12.81 -1.28
C ILE A 228 13.76 13.61 -2.34
N GLU A 229 13.92 13.32 -3.63
CA GLU A 229 13.15 13.98 -4.70
C GLU A 229 11.64 13.80 -4.50
N PHE A 230 11.19 12.57 -4.25
CA PHE A 230 9.81 12.26 -3.90
C PHE A 230 9.34 13.02 -2.65
N GLY A 231 10.14 13.00 -1.58
CA GLY A 231 9.85 13.73 -0.36
C GLY A 231 9.70 15.22 -0.60
N LEU A 232 10.58 15.85 -1.38
CA LEU A 232 10.46 17.26 -1.73
C LEU A 232 9.17 17.59 -2.47
N GLN A 233 8.66 16.67 -3.29
CA GLN A 233 7.45 16.87 -4.08
C GLN A 233 6.17 16.79 -3.26
N PHE A 234 6.17 16.01 -2.17
CA PHE A 234 4.95 15.70 -1.42
C PHE A 234 5.01 16.00 0.09
N ARG A 235 6.16 16.45 0.63
CA ARG A 235 6.34 16.76 2.07
C ARG A 235 5.30 17.72 2.62
N ASP A 236 4.79 18.60 1.77
CA ASP A 236 3.80 19.61 2.08
C ASP A 236 2.42 19.04 2.46
N VAL A 237 2.08 17.85 1.98
CA VAL A 237 0.87 17.10 2.39
C VAL A 237 1.20 15.96 3.35
N MET A 238 2.43 15.42 3.34
CA MET A 238 2.86 14.37 4.27
C MET A 238 3.12 14.88 5.68
N ARG A 239 3.48 16.16 5.83
CA ARG A 239 3.82 16.73 7.15
C ARG A 239 2.69 16.67 8.16
N ASP A 240 1.45 16.62 7.70
CA ASP A 240 0.28 16.65 8.57
C ASP A 240 -0.63 15.44 8.39
N ARG A 241 -0.45 14.58 7.40
CA ARG A 241 -1.30 13.41 7.16
C ARG A 241 -0.53 12.12 7.38
N PRO A 242 -1.11 11.12 8.07
CA PRO A 242 -0.49 9.82 8.13
C PRO A 242 -0.32 9.29 6.71
N THR A 243 0.84 8.70 6.47
CA THR A 243 1.25 8.24 5.14
C THR A 243 1.58 6.77 5.21
N ILE A 244 1.08 6.01 4.24
CA ILE A 244 1.53 4.66 3.94
C ILE A 244 2.30 4.73 2.63
N THR A 245 3.56 4.32 2.66
CA THR A 245 4.34 4.01 1.45
C THR A 245 4.73 2.55 1.49
N ILE A 246 4.63 1.88 0.35
CA ILE A 246 5.14 0.52 0.14
C ILE A 246 6.03 0.53 -1.13
N PRO A 247 7.18 -0.17 -1.15
CA PRO A 247 8.00 -0.28 -2.36
C PRO A 247 7.31 -1.13 -3.44
N ASP A 248 7.53 -0.76 -4.68
CA ASP A 248 7.36 -1.63 -5.84
C ASP A 248 8.71 -1.90 -6.52
N ASP A 249 8.70 -2.40 -7.75
CA ASP A 249 9.86 -2.85 -8.51
C ASP A 249 10.89 -1.74 -8.76
N HIS A 250 10.46 -0.57 -9.20
CA HIS A 250 11.38 0.51 -9.57
C HIS A 250 12.07 1.14 -8.35
N ASP A 251 11.46 1.08 -7.17
CA ASP A 251 12.05 1.56 -5.93
C ASP A 251 13.27 0.74 -5.51
N VAL A 252 13.24 -0.58 -5.74
CA VAL A 252 14.39 -1.47 -5.51
C VAL A 252 15.30 -1.59 -6.74
N GLY A 253 15.05 -0.78 -7.77
CA GLY A 253 15.85 -0.69 -9.00
C GLY A 253 15.67 -1.84 -9.98
N HIS A 254 14.49 -2.47 -9.94
CA HIS A 254 14.05 -3.46 -10.90
C HIS A 254 13.17 -2.81 -11.99
N GLY A 255 13.00 -3.51 -13.11
CA GLY A 255 11.97 -3.18 -14.11
C GLY A 255 10.65 -3.92 -13.90
N ASN A 256 10.73 -5.09 -13.26
CA ASN A 256 9.65 -5.94 -12.78
C ASN A 256 10.21 -6.72 -11.57
N LEU A 257 9.43 -6.88 -10.50
CA LEU A 257 9.90 -7.54 -9.27
C LEU A 257 9.09 -8.79 -8.95
N TRP A 258 9.82 -9.91 -8.89
CA TRP A 258 9.34 -11.21 -8.47
C TRP A 258 10.13 -11.63 -7.26
N GLY A 259 9.69 -11.32 -6.05
CA GLY A 259 10.55 -11.38 -4.87
C GLY A 259 11.07 -12.78 -4.53
N GLU A 260 10.40 -13.86 -4.95
CA GLU A 260 10.81 -15.27 -4.72
C GLU A 260 11.31 -15.51 -3.29
N ASN A 261 10.58 -15.00 -2.30
CA ASN A 261 10.94 -15.13 -0.88
C ASN A 261 12.39 -14.65 -0.58
N GLY A 262 12.89 -13.63 -1.29
CA GLY A 262 14.21 -13.05 -1.07
C GLY A 262 15.36 -13.75 -1.80
N LYS A 263 15.10 -14.60 -2.79
CA LYS A 263 16.14 -15.19 -3.67
C LYS A 263 17.07 -14.10 -4.28
N ARG A 264 18.26 -14.49 -4.75
CA ARG A 264 19.08 -13.65 -5.65
C ARG A 264 18.68 -13.88 -7.11
N SER A 265 18.27 -12.81 -7.79
CA SER A 265 18.11 -12.82 -9.26
C SER A 265 19.49 -12.82 -9.93
N THR A 266 19.64 -13.59 -11.01
CA THR A 266 20.91 -13.74 -11.74
C THR A 266 20.83 -13.43 -13.23
N ILE A 267 19.63 -13.20 -13.77
CA ILE A 267 19.44 -12.90 -15.19
C ILE A 267 19.10 -11.43 -15.44
N GLN A 268 19.28 -11.01 -16.69
CA GLN A 268 18.78 -9.70 -17.13
C GLN A 268 17.24 -9.68 -17.10
N GLY A 269 16.65 -8.61 -16.57
CA GLY A 269 15.20 -8.47 -16.44
C GLY A 269 14.60 -9.21 -15.25
N ASP A 270 15.42 -9.94 -14.48
CA ASP A 270 15.09 -10.46 -13.14
C ASP A 270 13.90 -11.45 -13.09
N ALA A 271 13.50 -11.99 -14.24
CA ALA A 271 12.38 -12.91 -14.36
C ALA A 271 12.66 -14.32 -13.80
N ASP A 272 13.91 -14.65 -13.44
CA ASP A 272 14.23 -15.85 -12.64
C ASP A 272 13.87 -15.67 -11.15
N GLY A 273 13.46 -14.45 -10.80
CA GLY A 273 13.00 -14.00 -9.51
C GLY A 273 14.08 -13.89 -8.44
N GLY A 274 13.76 -13.09 -7.43
CA GLY A 274 14.64 -12.59 -6.40
C GLY A 274 15.04 -11.13 -6.63
N TYR A 275 15.92 -10.66 -5.76
CA TYR A 275 16.51 -9.32 -5.81
C TYR A 275 17.89 -9.38 -6.45
N ARG A 276 18.14 -8.51 -7.44
CA ARG A 276 19.44 -8.39 -8.11
C ARG A 276 20.50 -7.81 -7.19
N TYR A 277 20.14 -6.76 -6.48
CA TYR A 277 21.07 -5.99 -5.67
C TYR A 277 21.35 -6.64 -4.30
N PRO A 278 22.43 -6.22 -3.63
CA PRO A 278 22.78 -6.73 -2.30
C PRO A 278 21.67 -6.51 -1.27
N VAL A 279 21.56 -7.43 -0.31
CA VAL A 279 20.55 -7.38 0.77
C VAL A 279 20.60 -6.06 1.54
N ALA A 280 21.80 -5.51 1.76
CA ALA A 280 21.98 -4.23 2.44
C ALA A 280 21.27 -3.07 1.71
N TYR A 281 21.32 -3.04 0.37
CA TYR A 281 20.62 -2.04 -0.44
C TYR A 281 19.10 -2.24 -0.37
N VAL A 282 18.63 -3.48 -0.56
CA VAL A 282 17.19 -3.81 -0.49
C VAL A 282 16.61 -3.44 0.89
N ASN A 283 17.32 -3.75 1.96
CA ASN A 283 16.91 -3.42 3.32
C ASN A 283 16.96 -1.92 3.61
N GLN A 284 17.91 -1.17 3.02
CA GLN A 284 17.90 0.29 3.09
C GLN A 284 16.64 0.87 2.44
N VAL A 285 16.36 0.50 1.19
CA VAL A 285 15.17 0.97 0.44
C VAL A 285 13.91 0.72 1.26
N GLN A 286 13.74 -0.52 1.72
CA GLN A 286 12.58 -0.90 2.50
C GLN A 286 12.49 -0.17 3.84
N ARG A 287 13.61 0.03 4.54
CA ARG A 287 13.64 0.77 5.81
C ARG A 287 13.18 2.22 5.62
N GLN A 288 13.75 2.93 4.63
CA GLN A 288 13.39 4.32 4.34
C GLN A 288 11.90 4.46 3.98
N GLN A 289 11.37 3.49 3.23
CA GLN A 289 9.99 3.50 2.75
C GLN A 289 8.96 2.97 3.74
N THR A 290 9.30 2.08 4.68
CA THR A 290 8.26 1.33 5.43
C THR A 290 8.44 1.35 6.95
N TRP A 291 9.55 1.84 7.48
CA TRP A 291 9.79 1.73 8.93
C TRP A 291 8.72 2.44 9.78
N HIS A 292 8.16 3.56 9.30
CA HIS A 292 7.11 4.31 9.98
C HIS A 292 5.74 3.62 9.99
N LEU A 293 5.55 2.54 9.23
CA LEU A 293 4.34 1.72 9.28
C LEU A 293 4.23 1.02 10.65
N PRO A 294 3.03 0.55 11.03
CA PRO A 294 2.89 -0.34 12.18
C PRO A 294 3.83 -1.54 12.07
N ASP A 295 4.22 -2.12 13.21
CA ASP A 295 5.18 -3.22 13.18
C ASP A 295 4.65 -4.39 12.33
N PRO A 296 5.54 -5.13 11.63
CA PRO A 296 5.12 -6.24 10.81
C PRO A 296 4.40 -7.28 11.67
N VAL A 297 3.33 -7.88 11.12
CA VAL A 297 2.57 -8.93 11.84
C VAL A 297 3.46 -10.15 12.10
N ASP A 298 4.38 -10.41 11.18
CA ASP A 298 5.43 -11.40 11.33
C ASP A 298 6.75 -10.81 10.78
N ALA A 299 7.62 -10.39 11.70
CA ALA A 299 8.86 -9.68 11.38
C ALA A 299 10.03 -10.57 10.96
N ALA A 300 9.85 -11.90 10.89
CA ALA A 300 10.95 -12.78 10.46
C ALA A 300 11.40 -12.41 9.03
N PRO A 301 12.71 -12.24 8.78
CA PRO A 301 13.18 -11.95 7.44
C PRO A 301 12.90 -13.13 6.50
N VAL A 302 12.85 -12.85 5.21
CA VAL A 302 12.87 -13.88 4.17
C VAL A 302 14.32 -14.29 3.86
N ASP A 303 14.54 -15.07 2.80
CA ASP A 303 15.85 -15.59 2.46
C ASP A 303 16.89 -14.47 2.31
N ARG A 304 18.15 -14.83 2.60
CA ARG A 304 19.31 -13.92 2.64
C ARG A 304 19.21 -12.80 3.68
N GLY A 305 18.19 -12.78 4.54
CA GLY A 305 18.04 -11.76 5.59
C GLY A 305 17.33 -10.48 5.11
N ILE A 306 16.56 -10.55 4.03
CA ILE A 306 15.75 -9.43 3.56
C ILE A 306 14.57 -9.25 4.51
N THR A 307 14.36 -8.03 5.01
CA THR A 307 13.31 -7.74 6.01
C THR A 307 11.91 -7.80 5.39
N VAL A 308 10.89 -7.68 6.24
CA VAL A 308 9.46 -7.76 5.92
C VAL A 308 8.72 -6.62 6.62
N TYR A 309 7.67 -6.09 6.02
CA TYR A 309 6.83 -4.97 6.50
C TYR A 309 5.31 -5.22 6.50
N PHE A 310 4.78 -6.32 5.94
CA PHE A 310 3.32 -6.51 5.82
C PHE A 310 2.65 -6.43 7.19
N THR A 311 1.60 -5.61 7.25
CA THR A 311 0.98 -5.19 8.50
C THR A 311 -0.44 -4.65 8.26
N ARG A 312 -1.03 -3.99 9.25
CA ARG A 312 -2.30 -3.28 9.12
C ARG A 312 -2.27 -1.92 9.80
N LEU A 313 -3.07 -0.99 9.31
CA LEU A 313 -3.35 0.29 9.93
C LEU A 313 -4.86 0.45 10.12
N THR A 314 -5.30 0.89 11.29
CA THR A 314 -6.70 1.28 11.53
C THR A 314 -6.75 2.77 11.77
N LEU A 315 -7.53 3.49 10.98
CA LEU A 315 -7.69 4.95 11.02
C LEU A 315 -9.16 5.31 10.82
N GLY A 316 -9.73 6.10 11.73
CA GLY A 316 -11.09 6.60 11.63
C GLY A 316 -12.16 5.51 11.55
N GLY A 317 -11.88 4.30 12.03
CA GLY A 317 -12.77 3.15 11.90
C GLY A 317 -12.69 2.42 10.56
N VAL A 318 -11.73 2.72 9.69
CA VAL A 318 -11.40 1.92 8.50
C VAL A 318 -10.09 1.19 8.76
N ASP A 319 -10.06 -0.09 8.44
CA ASP A 319 -8.92 -0.95 8.68
C ASP A 319 -8.30 -1.45 7.38
N PHE A 320 -7.02 -1.12 7.21
CA PHE A 320 -6.25 -1.31 5.99
C PHE A 320 -5.25 -2.45 6.18
N ALA A 321 -5.41 -3.55 5.45
CA ALA A 321 -4.34 -4.54 5.32
C ALA A 321 -3.30 -4.03 4.31
N ILE A 322 -2.04 -3.97 4.72
CA ILE A 322 -0.91 -3.50 3.92
C ILE A 322 -0.10 -4.72 3.50
N LEU A 323 -0.10 -5.01 2.19
CA LEU A 323 0.55 -6.20 1.63
C LEU A 323 1.98 -5.92 1.15
N GLU A 324 2.72 -7.01 1.06
CA GLU A 324 4.00 -7.18 0.36
C GLU A 324 3.81 -8.14 -0.82
N ASP A 325 2.95 -7.76 -1.77
CA ASP A 325 2.54 -8.61 -2.88
C ASP A 325 3.68 -8.93 -3.86
N ARG A 326 4.72 -8.09 -3.91
CA ARG A 326 5.94 -8.39 -4.69
C ARG A 326 6.89 -9.37 -3.99
N LYS A 327 6.93 -9.42 -2.65
CA LYS A 327 7.99 -10.09 -1.87
C LYS A 327 8.06 -11.60 -2.09
N PHE A 328 6.91 -12.24 -2.23
CA PHE A 328 6.79 -13.70 -2.28
C PHE A 328 6.46 -14.23 -3.68
N LYS A 329 6.15 -13.32 -4.61
CA LYS A 329 5.70 -13.68 -5.95
C LYS A 329 6.75 -14.46 -6.70
N SER A 330 6.32 -15.53 -7.36
CA SER A 330 7.16 -16.35 -8.22
C SER A 330 7.60 -15.60 -9.47
N GLY A 331 8.83 -15.79 -9.94
CA GLY A 331 9.32 -15.35 -11.24
C GLY A 331 8.99 -16.38 -12.34
N PRO A 332 8.65 -15.94 -13.56
CA PRO A 332 8.21 -16.85 -14.61
C PRO A 332 9.34 -17.64 -15.29
N ALA A 333 10.56 -17.10 -15.37
CA ALA A 333 11.65 -17.75 -16.10
C ALA A 333 12.05 -19.08 -15.45
N GLY A 334 12.05 -20.15 -16.25
CA GLY A 334 12.36 -21.51 -15.80
C GLY A 334 11.21 -22.21 -15.08
N LYS A 335 10.12 -21.50 -14.75
CA LYS A 335 8.91 -22.10 -14.14
C LYS A 335 7.80 -22.34 -15.16
N ILE A 336 7.68 -21.48 -16.18
CA ILE A 336 6.73 -21.62 -17.29
C ILE A 336 7.45 -21.50 -18.64
N PRO A 337 6.87 -22.03 -19.74
CA PRO A 337 7.41 -21.80 -21.08
C PRO A 337 7.40 -20.32 -21.46
N GLN A 338 8.45 -19.87 -22.14
CA GLN A 338 8.48 -18.52 -22.68
C GLN A 338 7.54 -18.43 -23.91
N MET A 339 6.51 -17.60 -23.83
CA MET A 339 5.45 -17.46 -24.84
C MET A 339 5.36 -16.04 -25.44
N GLY A 340 6.45 -15.29 -25.30
CA GLY A 340 6.58 -13.93 -25.80
C GLY A 340 8.03 -13.47 -25.85
N PRO A 341 8.28 -12.19 -26.18
CA PRO A 341 9.63 -11.64 -26.28
C PRO A 341 10.36 -11.60 -24.92
N ARG A 342 9.62 -11.63 -23.81
CA ARG A 342 10.14 -11.75 -22.45
C ARG A 342 9.47 -12.93 -21.73
N PRO A 343 10.10 -13.53 -20.70
CA PRO A 343 9.50 -14.63 -19.93
C PRO A 343 8.16 -14.30 -19.24
N ASP A 344 7.94 -13.03 -18.94
CA ASP A 344 6.75 -12.46 -18.29
C ASP A 344 5.70 -11.93 -19.29
N HIS A 345 5.96 -12.05 -20.60
CA HIS A 345 5.05 -11.62 -21.65
C HIS A 345 4.47 -12.82 -22.39
N ILE A 346 3.17 -12.74 -22.68
CA ILE A 346 2.48 -13.69 -23.55
C ILE A 346 1.75 -12.91 -24.65
N ASN A 347 1.93 -13.33 -25.90
CA ASN A 347 1.33 -12.67 -27.08
C ASN A 347 0.51 -13.61 -27.98
N ASP A 348 0.68 -14.93 -27.85
CA ASP A 348 -0.08 -15.89 -28.64
C ASP A 348 -1.54 -15.96 -28.17
N PRO A 349 -2.54 -15.50 -28.95
CA PRO A 349 -3.94 -15.52 -28.55
C PRO A 349 -4.54 -16.93 -28.45
N SER A 350 -3.86 -17.96 -28.95
CA SER A 350 -4.32 -19.34 -28.91
C SER A 350 -3.90 -20.11 -27.64
N TYR A 351 -3.06 -19.50 -26.79
CA TYR A 351 -2.56 -20.15 -25.59
C TYR A 351 -3.69 -20.43 -24.58
N ASP A 352 -3.58 -21.53 -23.84
CA ASP A 352 -4.47 -21.81 -22.69
C ASP A 352 -3.86 -21.21 -21.42
N PRO A 353 -4.50 -20.23 -20.76
CA PRO A 353 -3.98 -19.62 -19.53
C PRO A 353 -3.79 -20.60 -18.37
N LYS A 354 -4.41 -21.79 -18.41
CA LYS A 354 -4.16 -22.84 -17.40
C LYS A 354 -2.75 -23.41 -17.47
N THR A 355 -2.06 -23.29 -18.62
CA THR A 355 -0.70 -23.82 -18.80
C THR A 355 0.36 -23.06 -17.99
N ILE A 356 0.03 -21.87 -17.49
CA ILE A 356 0.89 -21.05 -16.64
C ILE A 356 0.45 -21.03 -15.17
N ASP A 357 -0.70 -21.61 -14.82
CA ASP A 357 -1.18 -21.76 -13.43
C ASP A 357 -0.72 -23.11 -12.86
N LEU A 358 0.56 -23.19 -12.53
CA LEU A 358 1.20 -24.45 -12.11
C LEU A 358 1.22 -24.63 -10.58
N PRO A 359 1.14 -25.87 -10.06
CA PRO A 359 1.34 -26.14 -8.65
C PRO A 359 2.69 -25.62 -8.12
N GLY A 360 2.69 -25.08 -6.91
CA GLY A 360 3.91 -24.60 -6.24
C GLY A 360 4.31 -23.16 -6.60
N LEU A 361 3.61 -22.50 -7.52
CA LEU A 361 3.75 -21.07 -7.72
C LEU A 361 3.14 -20.29 -6.56
N GLU A 362 3.75 -19.17 -6.21
CA GLU A 362 3.41 -18.33 -5.07
C GLU A 362 3.12 -16.88 -5.50
N LEU A 363 2.23 -16.20 -4.75
CA LEU A 363 1.92 -14.78 -4.90
C LEU A 363 2.21 -14.03 -3.59
N LEU A 364 1.34 -14.17 -2.59
CA LEU A 364 1.49 -13.52 -1.29
C LEU A 364 2.35 -14.32 -0.30
N GLY A 365 2.56 -15.61 -0.55
CA GLY A 365 3.25 -16.52 0.36
C GLY A 365 2.44 -16.85 1.62
N LYS A 366 2.72 -18.02 2.20
CA LYS A 366 1.92 -18.58 3.31
C LYS A 366 1.79 -17.67 4.55
N ARG A 367 2.84 -16.90 4.86
CA ARG A 367 2.88 -16.01 6.03
C ARG A 367 1.90 -14.85 5.89
N GLN A 368 1.87 -14.22 4.71
CA GLN A 368 0.94 -13.14 4.42
C GLN A 368 -0.49 -13.66 4.19
N GLU A 369 -0.65 -14.84 3.58
CA GLU A 369 -1.94 -15.53 3.47
C GLU A 369 -2.55 -15.80 4.86
N ALA A 370 -1.75 -16.25 5.83
CA ALA A 370 -2.18 -16.47 7.21
C ALA A 370 -2.54 -15.16 7.91
N PHE A 371 -1.73 -14.10 7.73
CA PHE A 371 -2.07 -12.75 8.20
C PHE A 371 -3.41 -12.28 7.63
N LEU A 372 -3.60 -12.35 6.31
CA LEU A 372 -4.80 -11.87 5.65
C LEU A 372 -6.03 -12.61 6.17
N ARG A 373 -5.96 -13.94 6.28
CA ARG A 373 -7.03 -14.77 6.87
C ARG A 373 -7.36 -14.38 8.31
N GLY A 374 -6.36 -14.10 9.15
CA GLY A 374 -6.57 -13.62 10.51
C GLY A 374 -7.21 -12.23 10.54
N TRP A 375 -6.73 -11.32 9.68
CA TRP A 375 -7.22 -9.96 9.54
C TRP A 375 -8.70 -9.88 9.12
N THR A 376 -9.19 -10.82 8.30
CA THR A 376 -10.63 -10.86 7.93
C THR A 376 -11.55 -11.06 9.14
N GLN A 377 -11.04 -11.68 10.21
CA GLN A 377 -11.82 -12.04 11.39
C GLN A 377 -11.73 -11.02 12.52
N ASP A 378 -10.64 -10.25 12.59
CA ASP A 378 -10.44 -9.20 13.59
C ASP A 378 -10.98 -7.84 13.13
N TRP A 379 -12.10 -7.42 13.72
CA TRP A 379 -12.75 -6.13 13.46
C TRP A 379 -12.53 -5.12 14.59
N THR A 380 -11.57 -5.36 15.49
CA THR A 380 -11.25 -4.43 16.59
C THR A 380 -11.00 -3.02 16.04
N GLY A 381 -11.83 -2.06 16.48
CA GLY A 381 -11.76 -0.67 16.06
C GLY A 381 -12.20 -0.38 14.62
N ALA A 382 -12.68 -1.37 13.87
CA ALA A 382 -12.99 -1.25 12.44
C ALA A 382 -14.50 -1.39 12.15
N ARG A 383 -15.00 -0.59 11.20
CA ARG A 383 -16.37 -0.66 10.64
C ARG A 383 -16.37 -1.00 9.15
N MET A 384 -15.29 -0.64 8.46
CA MET A 384 -15.03 -0.98 7.06
C MET A 384 -13.59 -1.44 6.91
N LYS A 385 -13.29 -2.14 5.82
CA LYS A 385 -11.97 -2.72 5.55
C LYS A 385 -11.54 -2.46 4.10
N ALA A 386 -10.23 -2.33 3.90
CA ALA A 386 -9.62 -2.24 2.58
C ALA A 386 -8.26 -2.97 2.57
N VAL A 387 -7.87 -3.45 1.38
CA VAL A 387 -6.54 -4.03 1.13
C VAL A 387 -5.74 -3.08 0.27
N LEU A 388 -4.48 -2.90 0.61
CA LEU A 388 -3.50 -2.06 -0.06
C LEU A 388 -2.37 -2.95 -0.59
N SER A 389 -2.06 -2.84 -1.88
CA SER A 389 -0.96 -3.59 -2.52
C SER A 389 -0.30 -2.76 -3.61
N ALA A 390 0.86 -3.21 -4.09
CA ALA A 390 1.56 -2.52 -5.16
C ALA A 390 0.79 -2.61 -6.49
N THR A 391 0.40 -3.82 -6.90
CA THR A 391 -0.25 -4.05 -8.20
C THR A 391 -1.61 -4.73 -8.13
N ALA A 392 -2.36 -4.64 -9.23
CA ALA A 392 -3.73 -5.12 -9.37
C ALA A 392 -3.83 -6.65 -9.43
N PHE A 393 -4.86 -7.24 -8.84
CA PHE A 393 -5.16 -8.68 -8.94
C PHE A 393 -5.77 -9.10 -10.30
N CYS A 394 -5.46 -8.37 -11.38
CA CYS A 394 -5.87 -8.68 -12.75
C CYS A 394 -4.97 -7.96 -13.77
N GLY A 395 -4.96 -8.47 -15.01
CA GLY A 395 -4.30 -7.83 -16.16
C GLY A 395 -5.26 -6.92 -16.92
N ALA A 396 -5.55 -5.73 -16.38
CA ALA A 396 -6.51 -4.79 -16.98
C ALA A 396 -5.95 -3.95 -18.15
N VAL A 397 -4.74 -4.24 -18.62
CA VAL A 397 -4.05 -3.47 -19.66
C VAL A 397 -3.83 -4.35 -20.89
N HIS A 398 -4.06 -3.79 -22.07
CA HIS A 398 -3.91 -4.50 -23.34
C HIS A 398 -2.83 -3.91 -24.26
N MET A 399 -2.50 -2.63 -24.11
CA MET A 399 -1.48 -1.97 -24.94
C MET A 399 -0.42 -1.35 -24.04
N HIS A 400 0.85 -1.60 -24.35
CA HIS A 400 2.00 -1.34 -23.50
C HIS A 400 3.03 -0.48 -24.23
N GLY A 401 3.39 0.68 -23.67
CA GLY A 401 4.37 1.62 -24.22
C GLY A 401 3.86 2.45 -25.40
N GLY A 402 2.99 1.90 -26.26
CA GLY A 402 2.36 2.61 -27.37
C GLY A 402 1.03 2.00 -27.80
N ARG A 403 0.18 2.80 -28.46
CA ARG A 403 -1.18 2.41 -28.90
C ARG A 403 -1.23 1.30 -29.95
N GLN A 404 -0.10 0.89 -30.51
CA GLN A 404 0.00 -0.21 -31.48
C GLN A 404 0.74 -1.43 -30.92
N SER A 405 1.16 -1.36 -29.66
CA SER A 405 1.97 -2.38 -28.99
C SER A 405 1.09 -3.22 -28.08
N ARG A 406 0.28 -4.09 -28.67
CA ARG A 406 -0.59 -5.00 -27.92
C ARG A 406 0.24 -6.06 -27.19
N LEU A 407 -0.08 -6.26 -25.92
CA LEU A 407 0.41 -7.35 -25.08
C LEU A 407 -0.83 -8.12 -24.62
N LEU A 408 -0.89 -9.42 -24.86
CA LEU A 408 -2.05 -10.21 -24.49
C LEU A 408 -2.09 -10.40 -22.97
N ALA A 409 -1.00 -10.86 -22.37
CA ALA A 409 -0.88 -11.03 -20.93
C ALA A 409 0.48 -10.52 -20.43
N ASP A 410 0.41 -9.73 -19.36
CA ASP A 410 1.55 -9.31 -18.55
C ASP A 410 1.45 -10.03 -17.20
N LEU A 411 2.42 -10.90 -16.92
CA LEU A 411 2.42 -11.68 -15.69
C LEU A 411 2.78 -10.82 -14.48
N ASP A 412 3.28 -9.59 -14.69
CA ASP A 412 3.79 -8.73 -13.62
C ASP A 412 2.69 -8.22 -12.68
N CYS A 413 1.46 -8.12 -13.15
CA CYS A 413 0.31 -7.89 -12.28
C CYS A 413 0.05 -9.08 -11.33
N ASN A 414 -0.71 -8.87 -10.27
CA ASN A 414 -1.15 -9.94 -9.36
C ASN A 414 -2.28 -10.81 -9.96
N GLY A 415 -2.56 -10.68 -11.26
CA GLY A 415 -3.43 -11.59 -12.01
C GLY A 415 -2.85 -13.01 -12.15
N TRP A 416 -1.54 -13.16 -11.97
CA TRP A 416 -0.80 -14.44 -12.04
C TRP A 416 0.07 -14.64 -10.78
N PRO A 417 0.20 -15.86 -10.24
CA PRO A 417 -0.49 -17.10 -10.64
C PRO A 417 -1.98 -17.10 -10.27
N GLN A 418 -2.84 -17.63 -11.16
CA GLN A 418 -4.30 -17.51 -11.05
C GLN A 418 -4.86 -18.20 -9.79
N THR A 419 -4.35 -19.38 -9.43
CA THR A 419 -4.78 -20.11 -8.22
C THR A 419 -4.52 -19.28 -6.96
N LYS A 420 -3.33 -18.65 -6.86
CA LYS A 420 -2.95 -17.83 -5.70
C LYS A 420 -3.66 -16.49 -5.67
N ARG A 421 -3.89 -15.88 -6.84
CA ARG A 421 -4.75 -14.70 -7.02
C ARG A 421 -6.17 -14.96 -6.54
N ASN A 422 -6.76 -16.09 -6.92
CA ASN A 422 -8.12 -16.48 -6.51
C ASN A 422 -8.23 -16.69 -4.99
N PHE A 423 -7.21 -17.28 -4.37
CA PHE A 423 -7.13 -17.39 -2.91
C PHE A 423 -7.14 -16.01 -2.24
N ALA A 424 -6.27 -15.09 -2.69
CA ALA A 424 -6.20 -13.74 -2.14
C ALA A 424 -7.55 -13.02 -2.22
N LEU A 425 -8.20 -13.05 -3.40
CA LEU A 425 -9.50 -12.41 -3.58
C LEU A 425 -10.62 -13.06 -2.76
N ALA A 426 -10.57 -14.37 -2.54
CA ALA A 426 -11.52 -15.05 -1.66
C ALA A 426 -11.38 -14.56 -0.21
N GLU A 427 -10.15 -14.36 0.28
CA GLU A 427 -9.93 -13.79 1.63
C GLU A 427 -10.37 -12.31 1.69
N ILE A 428 -10.06 -11.49 0.68
CA ILE A 428 -10.53 -10.09 0.62
C ILE A 428 -12.07 -10.03 0.63
N ARG A 429 -12.73 -10.88 -0.16
CA ARG A 429 -14.18 -11.02 -0.20
C ARG A 429 -14.77 -11.38 1.16
N ARG A 430 -14.12 -12.24 1.95
CA ARG A 430 -14.63 -12.66 3.28
C ARG A 430 -14.77 -11.50 4.27
N ALA A 431 -14.04 -10.40 4.06
CA ALA A 431 -14.14 -9.19 4.87
C ALA A 431 -15.07 -8.12 4.26
N TRP A 432 -15.66 -8.38 3.09
CA TRP A 432 -16.35 -7.38 2.26
C TRP A 432 -15.48 -6.13 2.02
N ALA A 433 -14.17 -6.33 1.86
CA ALA A 433 -13.20 -5.27 1.66
C ALA A 433 -13.04 -4.91 0.18
N VAL A 434 -12.71 -3.65 -0.08
CA VAL A 434 -12.24 -3.19 -1.40
C VAL A 434 -10.71 -3.33 -1.49
N HIS A 435 -10.18 -3.27 -2.70
CA HIS A 435 -8.74 -3.29 -2.98
C HIS A 435 -8.29 -1.98 -3.63
N LEU A 436 -7.22 -1.35 -3.11
CA LEU A 436 -6.57 -0.17 -3.67
C LEU A 436 -5.12 -0.52 -4.05
N CYS A 437 -4.69 -0.13 -5.26
CA CYS A 437 -3.33 -0.41 -5.76
C CYS A 437 -2.86 0.59 -6.83
N GLY A 438 -1.63 0.38 -7.33
CA GLY A 438 -0.95 1.17 -8.36
C GLY A 438 -0.36 0.34 -9.51
N ASP A 439 0.91 0.59 -9.87
CA ASP A 439 1.74 -0.08 -10.91
C ASP A 439 1.26 0.09 -12.37
N GLN A 440 -0.02 -0.08 -12.66
CA GLN A 440 -0.47 -0.33 -14.03
C GLN A 440 -0.48 0.88 -14.96
N HIS A 441 -0.05 2.07 -14.52
CA HIS A 441 -0.03 3.33 -15.30
C HIS A 441 -1.34 3.65 -16.05
N LEU A 442 -2.44 3.06 -15.61
CA LEU A 442 -3.77 3.17 -16.17
C LEU A 442 -4.74 3.07 -15.00
N ALA A 443 -5.49 4.14 -14.75
CA ALA A 443 -6.53 4.06 -13.75
C ALA A 443 -7.65 3.16 -14.23
N VAL A 444 -8.06 2.19 -13.40
CA VAL A 444 -9.19 1.31 -13.67
C VAL A 444 -9.96 1.03 -12.39
N VAL A 445 -11.28 0.90 -12.50
CA VAL A 445 -12.12 0.25 -11.49
C VAL A 445 -12.66 -1.03 -12.09
N VAL A 446 -12.34 -2.15 -11.44
CA VAL A 446 -12.81 -3.48 -11.83
C VAL A 446 -13.58 -4.12 -10.71
N LYS A 447 -14.58 -4.94 -11.08
CA LYS A 447 -15.10 -5.97 -10.19
C LYS A 447 -14.41 -7.29 -10.53
N ASN A 448 -13.71 -7.86 -9.56
CA ASN A 448 -13.04 -9.14 -9.76
C ASN A 448 -14.05 -10.29 -9.77
N GLY A 449 -13.82 -11.28 -10.63
CA GLY A 449 -14.47 -12.58 -10.59
C GLY A 449 -13.50 -13.68 -10.16
N ILE A 450 -13.93 -14.60 -9.32
CA ILE A 450 -13.22 -15.76 -8.77
C ILE A 450 -13.76 -17.02 -9.45
N THR A 451 -15.06 -17.31 -9.27
CA THR A 451 -15.74 -18.41 -9.95
C THR A 451 -16.55 -17.89 -11.13
N GLU A 452 -17.36 -16.87 -10.89
CA GLU A 452 -18.17 -16.16 -11.89
C GLU A 452 -17.71 -14.72 -12.08
N HIS A 453 -18.22 -14.01 -13.09
CA HIS A 453 -18.04 -12.56 -13.16
C HIS A 453 -18.75 -11.91 -11.98
N GLY A 454 -18.13 -10.87 -11.40
CA GLY A 454 -18.78 -10.09 -10.36
C GLY A 454 -18.72 -10.65 -8.93
N ASP A 455 -18.26 -11.87 -8.69
CA ASP A 455 -18.41 -12.58 -7.40
C ASP A 455 -17.25 -12.35 -6.39
N GLY A 456 -16.22 -11.59 -6.76
CA GLY A 456 -15.08 -11.17 -5.94
C GLY A 456 -15.13 -9.69 -5.56
N PRO A 457 -14.09 -9.10 -4.95
CA PRO A 457 -14.09 -7.72 -4.48
C PRO A 457 -13.92 -6.68 -5.60
N TYR A 458 -14.32 -5.43 -5.35
CA TYR A 458 -13.97 -4.30 -6.21
C TYR A 458 -12.49 -3.92 -6.01
N GLY A 459 -11.79 -3.65 -7.12
CA GLY A 459 -10.43 -3.13 -7.14
C GLY A 459 -10.37 -1.77 -7.83
N PHE A 460 -9.61 -0.84 -7.25
CA PHE A 460 -9.30 0.45 -7.84
C PHE A 460 -7.78 0.59 -7.99
N THR A 461 -7.31 0.56 -9.23
CA THR A 461 -5.94 0.91 -9.58
C THR A 461 -5.88 2.41 -9.84
N GLY A 462 -5.06 3.13 -9.06
CA GLY A 462 -4.87 4.57 -9.25
C GLY A 462 -4.13 4.87 -10.56
N PRO A 463 -4.31 6.08 -11.12
CA PRO A 463 -3.45 6.54 -12.21
C PRO A 463 -2.01 6.72 -11.69
N ALA A 464 -1.05 6.72 -12.61
CA ALA A 464 0.29 7.18 -12.28
C ALA A 464 0.27 8.67 -11.93
N LEU A 465 0.96 9.09 -10.86
CA LEU A 465 1.12 10.49 -10.49
C LEU A 465 1.70 11.32 -11.63
N VAL A 466 2.68 10.76 -12.33
CA VAL A 466 3.24 11.32 -13.57
C VAL A 466 3.55 10.20 -14.54
N ASN A 467 2.81 10.15 -15.65
CA ASN A 467 2.92 9.08 -16.63
C ASN A 467 3.80 9.46 -17.82
N THR A 468 5.12 9.53 -17.63
CA THR A 468 6.09 9.85 -18.71
C THR A 468 6.97 8.68 -19.13
N ILE A 469 6.84 7.51 -18.49
CA ILE A 469 7.72 6.36 -18.73
C ILE A 469 7.06 5.34 -19.64
N TYR A 470 5.82 4.96 -19.34
CA TYR A 470 5.19 3.81 -19.95
C TYR A 470 3.67 4.00 -20.06
N GLY A 471 3.20 4.48 -21.21
CA GLY A 471 1.76 4.60 -21.46
C GLY A 471 1.10 3.22 -21.55
N ARG A 472 -0.08 3.08 -20.95
CA ARG A 472 -0.86 1.84 -20.94
C ARG A 472 -2.32 2.14 -21.26
N TRP A 473 -3.03 1.20 -21.89
CA TRP A 473 -4.43 1.38 -22.30
C TRP A 473 -5.26 0.11 -22.13
N TRP A 474 -6.52 0.32 -21.75
CA TRP A 474 -7.59 -0.65 -21.89
C TRP A 474 -8.20 -0.54 -23.28
N HIS A 475 -8.13 -1.60 -24.07
CA HIS A 475 -8.67 -1.60 -25.43
C HIS A 475 -9.02 -3.04 -25.84
N PRO A 476 -10.25 -3.52 -25.62
CA PRO A 476 -10.65 -4.85 -26.05
C PRO A 476 -10.44 -5.00 -27.56
N LEU A 477 -10.20 -6.24 -28.01
CA LEU A 477 -9.79 -6.53 -29.38
C LEU A 477 -10.89 -6.24 -30.40
N ASP A 478 -12.15 -6.49 -30.03
CA ASP A 478 -13.32 -6.27 -30.88
C ASP A 478 -13.91 -4.85 -30.75
N GLU A 479 -13.29 -4.01 -29.91
CA GLU A 479 -13.69 -2.62 -29.63
C GLU A 479 -15.14 -2.47 -29.16
N LYS A 480 -15.70 -3.51 -28.51
CA LYS A 480 -17.07 -3.52 -28.01
C LYS A 480 -17.13 -3.54 -26.49
N ALA A 481 -18.27 -3.08 -25.99
CA ALA A 481 -18.67 -3.34 -24.61
C ALA A 481 -18.78 -4.84 -24.37
N GLY A 482 -18.34 -5.29 -23.19
CA GLY A 482 -18.54 -6.65 -22.73
C GLY A 482 -20.02 -6.87 -22.37
N PRO A 483 -20.43 -8.12 -22.12
CA PRO A 483 -21.73 -8.40 -21.51
C PRO A 483 -21.92 -7.59 -20.21
N ASN A 484 -23.16 -7.27 -19.85
CA ASN A 484 -23.48 -6.48 -18.65
C ASN A 484 -22.69 -5.15 -18.53
N PRO A 485 -22.67 -4.30 -19.58
CA PRO A 485 -21.95 -3.03 -19.52
C PRO A 485 -22.55 -2.11 -18.45
N VAL A 486 -21.75 -1.16 -17.97
CA VAL A 486 -22.24 -0.17 -17.00
C VAL A 486 -23.31 0.70 -17.69
N PRO A 487 -24.57 0.68 -17.20
CA PRO A 487 -25.65 1.40 -17.87
C PRO A 487 -25.37 2.91 -17.94
N GLY A 488 -25.52 3.48 -19.15
CA GLY A 488 -25.32 4.91 -19.37
C GLY A 488 -23.88 5.40 -19.22
N SER A 489 -22.90 4.49 -19.14
CA SER A 489 -21.50 4.87 -19.02
C SER A 489 -21.02 5.68 -20.25
N PRO A 490 -20.23 6.75 -20.06
CA PRO A 490 -19.59 7.45 -21.17
C PRO A 490 -18.44 6.63 -21.78
N LEU A 491 -18.05 5.51 -21.16
CA LEU A 491 -16.96 4.65 -21.59
C LEU A 491 -17.51 3.48 -22.43
N PRO A 492 -17.05 3.32 -23.69
CA PRO A 492 -17.63 2.33 -24.62
C PRO A 492 -17.28 0.87 -24.29
N TRP A 493 -16.25 0.62 -23.47
CA TRP A 493 -15.71 -0.72 -23.24
C TRP A 493 -15.84 -1.18 -21.79
N THR A 494 -16.99 -0.90 -21.19
CA THR A 494 -17.38 -1.44 -19.88
C THR A 494 -18.09 -2.78 -20.03
N GLY A 495 -18.17 -3.56 -18.94
CA GLY A 495 -18.81 -4.87 -18.90
C GLY A 495 -17.86 -6.01 -18.55
N ASP A 496 -18.30 -7.23 -18.79
CA ASP A 496 -17.63 -8.46 -18.41
C ASP A 496 -16.60 -8.89 -19.45
N TYR A 497 -15.37 -9.15 -19.01
CA TYR A 497 -14.26 -9.59 -19.84
C TYR A 497 -13.43 -10.66 -19.13
N LYS A 498 -12.70 -11.44 -19.93
CA LYS A 498 -11.53 -12.16 -19.41
C LYS A 498 -10.30 -11.35 -19.73
N ASP A 499 -9.43 -11.15 -18.74
CA ASP A 499 -8.12 -10.59 -18.99
C ASP A 499 -7.25 -11.57 -19.79
N GLY A 500 -6.05 -11.12 -20.18
CA GLY A 500 -5.08 -11.94 -20.89
C GLY A 500 -4.78 -13.27 -20.23
N LEU A 501 -4.86 -13.35 -18.90
CA LEU A 501 -4.55 -14.51 -18.06
C LEU A 501 -5.78 -15.40 -17.81
N GLY A 502 -6.91 -15.11 -18.47
CA GLY A 502 -8.16 -15.84 -18.34
C GLY A 502 -8.95 -15.50 -17.07
N ASN A 503 -8.52 -14.53 -16.26
CA ASN A 503 -9.26 -14.11 -15.07
C ASN A 503 -10.51 -13.34 -15.46
N ARG A 504 -11.61 -13.58 -14.75
CA ARG A 504 -12.86 -12.86 -14.93
C ARG A 504 -12.75 -11.47 -14.29
N ILE A 505 -13.07 -10.45 -15.06
CA ILE A 505 -13.20 -9.07 -14.59
C ILE A 505 -14.50 -8.47 -15.13
N SER A 506 -15.08 -7.54 -14.41
CA SER A 506 -16.07 -6.60 -14.95
C SER A 506 -15.45 -5.22 -14.92
N MET A 507 -15.17 -4.66 -16.10
CA MET A 507 -14.60 -3.33 -16.26
C MET A 507 -15.68 -2.27 -16.02
N LEU A 508 -15.48 -1.43 -15.01
CA LEU A 508 -16.45 -0.41 -14.61
C LEU A 508 -16.06 0.99 -15.05
N ALA A 509 -14.77 1.31 -14.94
CA ALA A 509 -14.21 2.57 -15.39
C ALA A 509 -12.73 2.40 -15.79
N TYR A 510 -12.26 3.19 -16.75
CA TYR A 510 -10.85 3.23 -17.16
C TYR A 510 -10.48 4.63 -17.70
N ALA A 511 -9.23 5.07 -17.52
CA ALA A 511 -8.76 6.38 -17.94
C ALA A 511 -7.64 6.27 -19.00
N ASN A 512 -8.02 5.95 -20.24
CA ASN A 512 -7.05 5.84 -21.34
C ASN A 512 -6.41 7.20 -21.67
N PRO A 513 -5.07 7.27 -21.83
CA PRO A 513 -4.43 8.46 -22.36
C PRO A 513 -4.87 8.76 -23.79
N ALA A 514 -5.23 10.00 -24.08
CA ALA A 514 -5.57 10.43 -25.44
C ALA A 514 -4.30 10.66 -26.27
N ASP A 515 -3.32 11.35 -25.68
CA ASP A 515 -2.01 11.63 -26.26
C ASP A 515 -0.95 11.60 -25.16
N VAL A 516 0.00 10.65 -25.26
CA VAL A 516 1.10 10.51 -24.28
C VAL A 516 2.20 11.54 -24.47
N THR A 517 2.21 12.28 -25.57
CA THR A 517 3.19 13.34 -25.82
C THR A 517 2.77 14.66 -25.16
N ASP A 518 1.47 14.95 -25.07
CA ASP A 518 0.91 16.08 -24.34
C ASP A 518 0.76 15.76 -22.84
N GLU A 519 1.42 16.55 -21.99
CA GLU A 519 1.37 16.37 -20.52
C GLU A 519 -0.04 16.40 -19.94
N ARG A 520 -0.99 17.12 -20.55
CA ARG A 520 -2.36 17.20 -20.05
C ARG A 520 -3.23 15.98 -20.41
N GLN A 521 -2.72 15.11 -21.29
CA GLN A 521 -3.49 14.02 -21.89
C GLN A 521 -2.88 12.62 -21.63
N ARG A 522 -1.90 12.52 -20.72
CA ARG A 522 -1.16 11.27 -20.41
C ARG A 522 -1.89 10.30 -19.48
N GLY A 523 -3.09 10.64 -19.03
CA GLY A 523 -3.83 9.81 -18.08
C GLY A 523 -3.20 9.79 -16.68
N ASP A 524 -2.39 10.80 -16.33
CA ASP A 524 -1.74 10.93 -15.02
C ASP A 524 -2.59 11.73 -14.02
N GLY A 525 -2.35 11.52 -12.73
CA GLY A 525 -3.09 12.18 -11.66
C GLY A 525 -3.13 11.35 -10.38
N HIS A 526 -4.26 11.36 -9.67
CA HIS A 526 -4.42 10.59 -8.42
C HIS A 526 -5.84 10.08 -8.22
N GLY A 527 -5.97 9.02 -7.41
CA GLY A 527 -7.25 8.48 -6.98
C GLY A 527 -7.65 8.98 -5.58
N ILE A 528 -8.96 9.03 -5.31
CA ILE A 528 -9.50 9.15 -3.95
C ILE A 528 -10.45 7.97 -3.70
N ALA A 529 -10.42 7.40 -2.49
CA ALA A 529 -11.43 6.49 -1.99
C ALA A 529 -12.09 7.07 -0.73
N ARG A 530 -13.40 7.31 -0.78
CA ARG A 530 -14.20 7.82 0.34
C ARG A 530 -14.99 6.69 0.98
N PHE A 531 -14.70 6.40 2.25
CA PHE A 531 -15.39 5.39 3.04
C PHE A 531 -16.44 6.05 3.93
N ARG A 532 -17.72 5.90 3.57
CA ARG A 532 -18.85 6.43 4.37
C ARG A 532 -19.37 5.34 5.30
N LYS A 533 -19.06 5.44 6.58
CA LYS A 533 -19.29 4.36 7.56
C LYS A 533 -20.77 4.11 7.82
N ALA A 534 -21.57 5.15 8.02
CA ALA A 534 -23.00 5.02 8.28
C ALA A 534 -23.75 4.41 7.08
N LYS A 535 -23.43 4.87 5.86
CA LYS A 535 -24.05 4.34 4.63
C LYS A 535 -23.47 3.01 4.17
N ARG A 536 -22.31 2.60 4.70
CA ARG A 536 -21.51 1.46 4.25
C ARG A 536 -21.25 1.48 2.73
N THR A 537 -20.87 2.64 2.23
CA THR A 537 -20.54 2.83 0.80
C THR A 537 -19.10 3.31 0.63
N ILE A 538 -18.49 2.90 -0.46
CA ILE A 538 -17.17 3.38 -0.88
C ILE A 538 -17.34 4.12 -2.21
N THR A 539 -16.88 5.36 -2.28
CA THR A 539 -16.85 6.14 -3.54
C THR A 539 -15.41 6.24 -4.02
N PHE A 540 -15.15 5.77 -5.23
CA PHE A 540 -13.88 5.96 -5.93
C PHE A 540 -13.98 7.21 -6.80
N GLU A 541 -12.93 8.03 -6.77
CA GLU A 541 -12.75 9.21 -7.61
C GLU A 541 -11.41 9.11 -8.32
N CYS A 542 -11.31 9.63 -9.54
CA CYS A 542 -10.07 9.62 -10.31
C CYS A 542 -9.85 10.99 -10.95
N TRP A 543 -8.84 11.70 -10.49
CA TRP A 543 -8.60 13.10 -10.82
C TRP A 543 -7.40 13.20 -11.77
N PRO A 544 -7.56 13.79 -12.96
CA PRO A 544 -6.43 14.18 -13.80
C PRO A 544 -5.46 15.10 -13.05
N ARG A 545 -4.16 15.00 -13.36
CA ARG A 545 -3.10 15.82 -12.72
C ARG A 545 -3.40 17.32 -12.74
N PHE A 546 -3.95 17.82 -13.85
CA PHE A 546 -4.27 19.23 -14.07
C PHE A 546 -5.76 19.57 -13.84
N ALA A 547 -6.48 18.71 -13.13
CA ALA A 547 -7.90 18.93 -12.84
C ALA A 547 -8.12 20.15 -11.94
N ASP A 548 -9.23 20.85 -12.19
CA ASP A 548 -9.74 21.88 -11.28
C ASP A 548 -10.84 21.29 -10.41
N ALA A 549 -10.49 20.83 -9.21
CA ALA A 549 -11.42 20.19 -8.28
C ALA A 549 -12.63 21.07 -7.88
N ARG A 550 -12.55 22.40 -8.07
CA ARG A 550 -13.68 23.32 -7.82
C ARG A 550 -14.84 23.11 -8.79
N LYS A 551 -14.60 22.45 -9.93
CA LYS A 551 -15.64 22.06 -10.89
C LYS A 551 -16.43 20.81 -10.46
N GLY A 552 -16.12 20.26 -9.29
CA GLY A 552 -16.77 19.05 -8.76
C GLY A 552 -16.52 17.83 -9.63
N ASP A 553 -17.48 16.91 -9.65
CA ASP A 553 -17.36 15.60 -10.29
C ASP A 553 -17.03 15.67 -11.80
N ALA A 554 -17.44 16.75 -12.48
CA ALA A 554 -17.17 16.94 -13.91
C ALA A 554 -15.68 17.16 -14.25
N ALA A 555 -14.82 17.41 -13.25
CA ALA A 555 -13.37 17.52 -13.45
C ALA A 555 -12.64 16.18 -13.33
N GLN A 556 -13.32 15.10 -12.96
CA GLN A 556 -12.74 13.75 -12.91
C GLN A 556 -12.63 13.15 -14.32
N TYR A 557 -11.88 12.03 -14.43
CA TYR A 557 -11.93 11.23 -15.65
C TYR A 557 -13.35 10.69 -15.91
N PRO A 558 -13.77 10.51 -17.19
CA PRO A 558 -15.06 9.92 -17.50
C PRO A 558 -15.26 8.56 -16.84
N GLY A 559 -16.46 8.31 -16.30
CA GLY A 559 -16.79 7.09 -15.57
C GLY A 559 -16.63 7.19 -14.05
N TRP A 560 -16.03 8.27 -13.55
CA TRP A 560 -15.98 8.61 -12.13
C TRP A 560 -16.85 9.84 -11.81
N PRO A 561 -17.27 10.02 -10.54
CA PRO A 561 -17.08 9.12 -9.41
C PRO A 561 -17.94 7.85 -9.50
N LEU A 562 -17.45 6.76 -8.90
CA LEU A 562 -18.16 5.48 -8.84
C LEU A 562 -18.39 5.08 -7.38
N THR A 563 -19.64 4.84 -6.99
CA THR A 563 -19.99 4.43 -5.62
C THR A 563 -20.45 2.98 -5.57
N VAL A 564 -19.89 2.21 -4.64
CA VAL A 564 -20.26 0.81 -4.38
C VAL A 564 -20.74 0.62 -2.95
N ALA A 565 -21.67 -0.30 -2.75
CA ALA A 565 -21.99 -0.79 -1.41
C ALA A 565 -20.86 -1.69 -0.91
N MET A 566 -20.56 -1.62 0.39
CA MET A 566 -19.53 -2.44 1.02
C MET A 566 -19.83 -3.92 0.87
N ASP A 567 -21.06 -4.34 1.13
CA ASP A 567 -21.45 -5.75 1.06
C ASP A 567 -21.51 -6.29 -0.38
N ALA A 568 -21.56 -5.41 -1.38
CA ALA A 568 -21.40 -5.80 -2.78
C ALA A 568 -19.99 -6.32 -3.09
N ASN A 569 -18.99 -6.16 -2.19
CA ASN A 569 -17.68 -6.84 -2.30
C ASN A 569 -17.78 -8.37 -2.25
N ASP A 570 -18.90 -8.93 -1.82
CA ASP A 570 -19.27 -10.32 -2.01
C ASP A 570 -20.46 -10.41 -2.96
N GLY A 571 -20.16 -10.49 -4.26
CA GLY A 571 -21.15 -10.51 -5.33
C GLY A 571 -21.72 -11.89 -5.63
N ARG A 572 -21.44 -12.91 -4.80
CA ARG A 572 -22.04 -14.23 -4.97
C ARG A 572 -23.56 -14.14 -4.88
N LYS A 573 -24.25 -14.90 -5.74
CA LYS A 573 -25.72 -14.99 -5.71
C LYS A 573 -26.18 -15.58 -4.39
N VAL A 574 -27.00 -14.84 -3.66
CA VAL A 574 -27.58 -15.31 -2.39
C VAL A 574 -28.56 -16.44 -2.68
N HIS A 575 -28.34 -17.59 -2.04
CA HIS A 575 -29.22 -18.75 -2.09
C HIS A 575 -30.36 -18.60 -1.08
N ALA A 576 -30.01 -18.32 0.18
CA ALA A 576 -30.95 -18.18 1.27
C ALA A 576 -30.46 -17.18 2.32
N ARG A 577 -31.38 -16.77 3.19
CA ARG A 577 -31.08 -16.00 4.41
C ARG A 577 -31.37 -16.86 5.63
N LEU A 578 -30.42 -16.90 6.56
CA LEU A 578 -30.57 -17.58 7.83
C LEU A 578 -31.34 -16.68 8.82
N PRO A 579 -31.88 -17.24 9.92
CA PRO A 579 -32.49 -16.45 10.98
C PRO A 579 -31.56 -15.35 11.48
N ALA A 580 -32.14 -14.21 11.85
CA ALA A 580 -31.41 -13.08 12.35
C ALA A 580 -30.67 -13.43 13.65
N VAL A 581 -29.45 -12.92 13.77
CA VAL A 581 -28.58 -13.08 14.93
C VAL A 581 -28.52 -11.75 15.67
N ARG A 582 -28.69 -11.81 16.98
CA ARG A 582 -28.55 -10.67 17.90
C ARG A 582 -27.64 -11.08 19.04
N LEU A 583 -26.81 -10.14 19.49
CA LEU A 583 -25.97 -10.29 20.68
C LEU A 583 -26.34 -9.23 21.70
N ASP A 584 -26.80 -9.64 22.86
CA ASP A 584 -27.28 -8.72 23.89
C ASP A 584 -26.16 -7.79 24.37
N GLY A 585 -26.46 -6.49 24.47
CA GLY A 585 -25.49 -5.46 24.87
C GLY A 585 -24.45 -5.10 23.80
N VAL A 586 -24.56 -5.61 22.56
CA VAL A 586 -23.66 -5.27 21.45
C VAL A 586 -24.45 -4.66 20.29
N ALA A 587 -24.22 -3.37 20.05
CA ALA A 587 -24.95 -2.60 19.03
C ALA A 587 -24.53 -2.94 17.59
N GLU A 588 -23.29 -3.36 17.38
CA GLU A 588 -22.73 -3.67 16.06
C GLU A 588 -21.87 -4.94 16.16
N PRO A 589 -22.50 -6.12 16.32
CA PRO A 589 -21.77 -7.37 16.50
C PRO A 589 -20.99 -7.73 15.23
N VAL A 590 -19.87 -8.41 15.43
CA VAL A 590 -19.11 -9.05 14.36
C VAL A 590 -19.69 -10.45 14.19
N VAL A 591 -20.16 -10.77 12.99
CA VAL A 591 -20.81 -12.05 12.66
C VAL A 591 -19.96 -12.82 11.65
N GLN A 592 -19.70 -14.09 11.95
CA GLN A 592 -19.03 -15.04 11.07
C GLN A 592 -19.99 -16.18 10.71
N VAL A 593 -20.03 -16.55 9.43
CA VAL A 593 -20.82 -17.67 8.92
C VAL A 593 -19.89 -18.74 8.38
N ILE A 594 -20.09 -19.99 8.82
CA ILE A 594 -19.27 -21.14 8.47
C ILE A 594 -20.16 -22.21 7.86
N HIS A 595 -19.81 -22.72 6.68
CA HIS A 595 -20.45 -23.89 6.10
C HIS A 595 -19.92 -25.16 6.78
N GLU A 596 -20.79 -25.92 7.45
CA GLU A 596 -20.36 -26.99 8.37
C GLU A 596 -19.71 -28.16 7.66
N GLN A 597 -20.16 -28.52 6.46
CA GLN A 597 -19.63 -29.67 5.72
C GLN A 597 -18.20 -29.42 5.22
N THR A 598 -17.89 -28.19 4.80
CA THR A 598 -16.57 -27.85 4.23
C THR A 598 -15.64 -27.18 5.23
N GLY A 599 -16.18 -26.72 6.37
CA GLY A 599 -15.46 -25.87 7.32
C GLY A 599 -15.15 -24.47 6.77
N GLU A 600 -15.73 -24.10 5.61
CA GLU A 600 -15.42 -22.84 4.96
C GLU A 600 -16.05 -21.66 5.72
N ILE A 601 -15.22 -20.70 6.12
CA ILE A 601 -15.71 -19.37 6.53
C ILE A 601 -16.21 -18.65 5.27
N LEU A 602 -17.52 -18.42 5.19
CA LEU A 602 -18.11 -17.71 4.05
C LEU A 602 -17.75 -16.22 4.08
N TYR A 603 -17.82 -15.61 5.26
CA TYR A 603 -17.40 -14.23 5.56
C TYR A 603 -17.36 -14.00 7.09
N THR A 604 -16.69 -12.94 7.50
CA THR A 604 -16.77 -12.35 8.85
C THR A 604 -16.91 -10.83 8.73
N VAL A 605 -17.99 -10.26 9.25
CA VAL A 605 -18.35 -8.85 9.03
C VAL A 605 -18.92 -8.20 10.27
N ARG A 606 -18.62 -6.90 10.47
CA ARG A 606 -19.35 -6.09 11.46
C ARG A 606 -20.72 -5.71 10.94
N ALA A 607 -21.77 -5.99 11.70
CA ALA A 607 -23.14 -5.53 11.42
C ALA A 607 -23.26 -4.01 11.60
N SER A 608 -24.21 -3.36 10.92
CA SER A 608 -24.53 -1.94 11.12
C SER A 608 -25.49 -1.69 12.28
N GLU A 609 -26.14 -2.75 12.77
CA GLU A 609 -27.18 -2.71 13.79
C GLU A 609 -27.07 -3.94 14.70
N ALA A 610 -27.83 -3.94 15.80
CA ALA A 610 -27.75 -4.99 16.81
C ALA A 610 -28.24 -6.37 16.30
N SER A 611 -29.00 -6.37 15.20
CA SER A 611 -29.51 -7.56 14.54
C SER A 611 -28.90 -7.68 13.15
N PHE A 612 -28.45 -8.87 12.78
CA PHE A 612 -27.89 -9.16 11.47
C PHE A 612 -28.49 -10.43 10.89
N THR A 613 -28.98 -10.36 9.65
CA THR A 613 -29.55 -11.51 8.94
C THR A 613 -28.50 -12.12 8.02
N PRO A 614 -27.88 -13.26 8.38
CA PRO A 614 -26.82 -13.83 7.58
C PRO A 614 -27.35 -14.34 6.25
N ARG A 615 -26.59 -14.09 5.18
CA ARG A 615 -26.82 -14.66 3.85
C ARG A 615 -25.89 -15.86 3.62
N VAL A 616 -26.39 -16.85 2.87
CA VAL A 616 -25.63 -18.02 2.43
C VAL A 616 -25.81 -18.24 0.93
N TYR A 617 -24.91 -19.02 0.34
CA TYR A 617 -24.70 -19.07 -1.11
C TYR A 617 -24.92 -20.47 -1.71
N ALA A 618 -25.34 -21.43 -0.90
CA ALA A 618 -25.69 -22.79 -1.30
C ALA A 618 -26.69 -23.39 -0.30
N PRO A 619 -27.31 -24.54 -0.61
CA PRO A 619 -27.95 -25.39 0.39
C PRO A 619 -26.92 -25.94 1.37
N GLY A 620 -27.35 -26.25 2.59
CA GLY A 620 -26.47 -26.89 3.57
C GLY A 620 -26.79 -26.53 5.02
N SER A 621 -25.85 -26.86 5.90
CA SER A 621 -25.90 -26.58 7.33
C SER A 621 -24.80 -25.60 7.71
N TYR A 622 -25.14 -24.63 8.57
CA TYR A 622 -24.28 -23.51 8.90
C TYR A 622 -24.13 -23.33 10.40
N THR A 623 -22.89 -23.03 10.81
CA THR A 623 -22.56 -22.50 12.13
C THR A 623 -22.43 -20.99 12.03
N ILE A 624 -23.05 -20.27 12.96
CA ILE A 624 -22.93 -18.83 13.09
C ILE A 624 -22.19 -18.52 14.38
N LYS A 625 -21.16 -17.68 14.27
CA LYS A 625 -20.47 -17.09 15.43
C LYS A 625 -20.70 -15.58 15.47
N ALA A 626 -20.72 -15.01 16.66
CA ALA A 626 -20.78 -13.57 16.86
C ALA A 626 -19.96 -13.12 18.07
N GLY A 627 -19.59 -11.84 18.11
CA GLY A 627 -18.97 -11.20 19.27
C GLY A 627 -18.83 -9.69 19.08
N ARG A 628 -18.16 -8.99 20.01
CA ARG A 628 -18.02 -7.52 19.96
C ARG A 628 -17.09 -7.07 18.84
N ASP A 629 -15.89 -7.64 18.80
CA ASP A 629 -14.82 -7.28 17.87
C ASP A 629 -14.26 -8.49 17.11
N LEU A 630 -14.54 -9.69 17.63
CA LEU A 630 -14.13 -10.99 17.10
C LEU A 630 -15.35 -11.92 17.07
N PRO A 631 -15.42 -12.89 16.15
CA PRO A 631 -16.46 -13.92 16.14
C PRO A 631 -16.15 -15.04 17.14
N ASP A 632 -16.04 -14.71 18.43
CA ASP A 632 -15.55 -15.60 19.48
C ASP A 632 -16.60 -16.56 20.06
N THR A 633 -17.90 -16.23 19.92
CA THR A 633 -19.00 -17.00 20.52
C THR A 633 -19.82 -17.71 19.46
N VAL A 634 -20.05 -19.03 19.61
CA VAL A 634 -20.99 -19.76 18.75
C VAL A 634 -22.41 -19.44 19.19
N VAL A 635 -23.19 -18.79 18.32
CA VAL A 635 -24.57 -18.38 18.61
C VAL A 635 -25.61 -19.32 18.02
N ALA A 636 -25.27 -20.05 16.95
CA ALA A 636 -26.13 -21.08 16.37
C ALA A 636 -25.29 -22.14 15.64
N ARG A 637 -25.79 -23.38 15.63
CA ARG A 637 -25.25 -24.53 14.89
C ARG A 637 -26.37 -25.26 14.16
N GLY A 638 -26.05 -25.99 13.12
CA GLY A 638 -27.04 -26.81 12.42
C GLY A 638 -28.09 -25.99 11.66
N VAL A 639 -27.84 -24.70 11.40
CA VAL A 639 -28.85 -23.81 10.80
C VAL A 639 -28.94 -24.17 9.33
N ARG A 640 -30.12 -24.65 8.89
CA ARG A 640 -30.29 -25.18 7.54
C ARG A 640 -30.73 -24.10 6.55
N ALA A 641 -30.14 -24.11 5.38
CA ALA A 641 -30.70 -23.54 4.17
C ALA A 641 -31.10 -24.69 3.24
N ALA A 642 -32.40 -24.77 2.94
CA ALA A 642 -32.95 -25.76 2.02
C ALA A 642 -32.58 -25.46 0.57
#